data_AF-A0AA41UWS0-F1
#
_entry.id   AF-A0AA41UWS0-F1
#
_cell.length_a   1.000
_cell.length_b   1.000
_cell.length_c   1.000
_cell.angle_alpha   90.00
_cell.angle_beta   90.00
_cell.angle_gamma   90.00
#
_symmetry.space_group_name_H-M   'P 1'
#
loop_
_entity.id
_entity.type
_entity.pdbx_description
1 polymer ?
#
loop_
_entity_poly.entity_id
_entity_poly.type
_entity_poly.pdbx_seq_one_letter_code
_entity_poly.pdbx_strand_id
1 'polypeptide(L)'
;MEGSFLREIMKPVLTTTEKQIPLEPHLAFCYSIFMKDIQGGFFGKATQIPSILLETDFHSKFIFAIKQYLGLHEFIDFFCVMACVVRALDTVEDETTVPYELKVHILKNFHRHIYDRDLPISCGTKHHKVLMDQYHHTSTALLGLRTGYQKAIENIVKIMGAGMAKFILKEVETVADYDEYCYNVSGFAFGVIANASNLEDLTSDHLSKSIGVMLQKVHFIQDFFGDMNEIPRGRIFWPRQIWSKYVDKLEDLIHQENLEKAVCCLNDMVTDALCDDAVNSLEYLSTLRHPGIFQLYASVQVIIIRTLGLCYNNIEVFRGRVTLSPGEFTKVVLGTKSMSDAYEAFYDFARTVKAKIDRNDPSATKTLRCVEEIQKVCEDSGLLNQRSSFLETGASEKRFQVQHGWSSSVEEQLDPSSLVADEVSLIGNRLREMVVSEVPKLALAAEYFFKMGLEGKRFRPTILMLMASALNESVPNVATNFSNELRIRQQRIAEITEMFHVASLLHDDVLDDADTRRGVQSLNFLMGNKLSVLAGDFLLSRACVALASLKNVEVFSLISGVLEHLVTGEIMQMTSISEQRGSMDQYMRKTYCKTASLIANSCKAITILAGQTTEVAMLAYDYGKHLGLAYQLIDDVLDFTGTSASLGKGSLSDIRHGIITAPILFAIEEFPELEEVVNRGFDNPKDVDLSLEYLGKSRGIQRAQELAKEHANLAASAINSLPQSDDDNVRMSRQALVHLTQIVITRSK
;
A
#
# COMPACT_ATOMS: atom_id res chain seq x y z
N MET A 1 1.44 -7.81 -3.04
CA MET A 1 1.53 -6.76 -4.06
C MET A 1 2.80 -6.81 -4.88
N GLU A 2 3.80 -7.63 -4.54
CA GLU A 2 5.08 -7.66 -5.26
C GLU A 2 5.06 -8.48 -6.57
N GLY A 3 4.01 -9.27 -6.84
CA GLY A 3 4.08 -10.34 -7.83
C GLY A 3 3.73 -10.03 -9.29
N SER A 4 3.07 -8.92 -9.66
CA SER A 4 2.63 -8.71 -11.07
C SER A 4 3.68 -8.06 -11.95
N PHE A 5 4.39 -7.04 -11.46
CA PHE A 5 5.57 -6.47 -12.12
C PHE A 5 6.67 -7.52 -12.29
N LEU A 6 6.97 -8.23 -11.19
CA LEU A 6 7.90 -9.36 -11.16
C LEU A 6 7.45 -10.48 -12.12
N ARG A 7 6.18 -10.91 -12.14
CA ARG A 7 5.71 -11.96 -13.08
C ARG A 7 5.75 -11.57 -14.55
N GLU A 8 5.36 -10.35 -14.90
CA GLU A 8 5.32 -9.90 -16.31
C GLU A 8 6.73 -9.67 -16.86
N ILE A 9 7.64 -9.14 -16.03
CA ILE A 9 9.05 -9.00 -16.40
C ILE A 9 9.77 -10.36 -16.36
N MET A 10 9.44 -11.27 -15.43
CA MET A 10 10.04 -12.62 -15.35
C MET A 10 9.42 -13.63 -16.32
N LYS A 11 8.28 -13.36 -16.96
CA LYS A 11 7.67 -14.25 -17.97
C LYS A 11 8.66 -14.61 -19.08
N PRO A 12 9.36 -13.64 -19.72
CA PRO A 12 10.45 -13.91 -20.66
C PRO A 12 11.56 -14.82 -20.09
N VAL A 13 11.93 -14.63 -18.82
CA VAL A 13 13.00 -15.38 -18.12
C VAL A 13 12.61 -16.80 -17.79
N LEU A 14 11.35 -17.05 -17.46
CA LEU A 14 10.83 -18.40 -17.24
C LEU A 14 10.68 -19.19 -18.56
N THR A 15 10.64 -18.49 -19.69
CA THR A 15 10.54 -19.10 -21.03
C THR A 15 11.86 -19.24 -21.78
N THR A 16 12.94 -18.62 -21.32
CA THR A 16 14.26 -18.69 -22.00
C THR A 16 15.13 -19.80 -21.41
N THR A 17 15.58 -20.71 -22.28
CA THR A 17 16.48 -21.84 -21.98
C THR A 17 17.96 -21.47 -22.03
N GLU A 18 18.31 -20.19 -21.96
CA GLU A 18 19.71 -19.74 -22.01
C GLU A 18 20.43 -20.03 -20.68
N LYS A 19 21.66 -20.56 -20.77
CA LYS A 19 22.52 -20.80 -19.61
C LYS A 19 22.79 -19.47 -18.88
N GLN A 20 22.19 -19.31 -17.71
CA GLN A 20 22.40 -18.15 -16.85
C GLN A 20 23.83 -18.13 -16.33
N ILE A 21 24.58 -17.08 -16.67
CA ILE A 21 25.89 -16.80 -16.08
C ILE A 21 25.60 -16.05 -14.76
N PRO A 22 26.11 -16.52 -13.60
CA PRO A 22 25.98 -15.80 -12.34
C PRO A 22 26.52 -14.37 -12.50
N LEU A 23 25.84 -13.38 -11.91
CA LEU A 23 26.38 -12.03 -11.87
C LEU A 23 27.74 -12.05 -11.17
N GLU A 24 28.66 -11.24 -11.69
CA GLU A 24 29.93 -10.97 -11.04
C GLU A 24 29.67 -10.42 -9.61
N PRO A 25 30.39 -10.89 -8.57
CA PRO A 25 30.10 -10.54 -7.18
C PRO A 25 30.03 -9.05 -6.85
N HIS A 26 30.91 -8.22 -7.41
CA HIS A 26 30.92 -6.77 -7.17
C HIS A 26 29.70 -6.08 -7.79
N LEU A 27 29.31 -6.50 -8.99
CA LEU A 27 28.08 -6.04 -9.63
C LEU A 27 26.83 -6.52 -8.89
N ALA A 28 26.81 -7.76 -8.42
CA ALA A 28 25.72 -8.30 -7.60
C ALA A 28 25.51 -7.51 -6.30
N PHE A 29 26.60 -7.07 -5.66
CA PHE A 29 26.53 -6.17 -4.51
C PHE A 29 25.83 -4.85 -4.87
N CYS A 30 26.23 -4.19 -5.96
CA CYS A 30 25.63 -2.93 -6.41
C CYS A 30 24.13 -3.08 -6.63
N TYR A 31 23.72 -4.16 -7.28
CA TYR A 31 22.31 -4.46 -7.48
C TYR A 31 21.54 -4.70 -6.18
N SER A 32 22.15 -5.34 -5.19
CA SER A 32 21.51 -5.54 -3.90
C SER A 32 21.25 -4.21 -3.18
N ILE A 33 22.17 -3.25 -3.28
CA ILE A 33 22.02 -1.91 -2.70
C ILE A 33 20.96 -1.13 -3.47
N PHE A 34 21.04 -1.12 -4.80
CA PHE A 34 20.09 -0.44 -5.68
C PHE A 34 18.65 -0.93 -5.46
N MET A 35 18.44 -2.23 -5.31
CA MET A 35 17.12 -2.81 -5.04
C MET A 35 16.58 -2.43 -3.66
N LYS A 36 17.43 -2.37 -2.63
CA LYS A 36 17.04 -1.88 -1.30
C LYS A 36 16.65 -0.40 -1.33
N ASP A 37 17.34 0.40 -2.13
CA ASP A 37 17.01 1.81 -2.34
C ASP A 37 15.72 2.03 -3.10
N ILE A 38 15.45 1.26 -4.17
CA ILE A 38 14.16 1.28 -4.87
C ILE A 38 13.03 0.92 -3.90
N GLN A 39 13.21 -0.12 -3.08
CA GLN A 39 12.24 -0.54 -2.07
C GLN A 39 11.98 0.54 -1.02
N GLY A 40 13.01 1.19 -0.48
CA GLY A 40 12.86 2.24 0.52
C GLY A 40 12.36 3.58 -0.05
N GLY A 41 12.73 3.91 -1.29
CA GLY A 41 12.53 5.21 -1.92
C GLY A 41 11.28 5.34 -2.79
N PHE A 42 10.74 4.24 -3.35
CA PHE A 42 9.51 4.28 -4.16
C PHE A 42 8.32 3.59 -3.49
N PHE A 43 8.56 2.61 -2.60
CA PHE A 43 7.51 1.77 -2.03
C PHE A 43 7.20 2.07 -0.55
N GLY A 44 7.94 2.98 0.09
CA GLY A 44 7.68 3.49 1.44
C GLY A 44 8.08 2.54 2.57
N LYS A 45 8.13 3.04 3.82
CA LYS A 45 8.50 2.25 5.02
C LYS A 45 7.55 1.08 5.33
N ALA A 46 6.37 1.03 4.71
CA ALA A 46 5.36 -0.01 4.89
C ALA A 46 5.66 -1.32 4.14
N THR A 47 6.61 -1.32 3.19
CA THR A 47 7.06 -2.54 2.50
C THR A 47 8.34 -3.07 3.13
N GLN A 48 8.25 -3.56 4.37
CA GLN A 48 9.24 -4.54 4.84
C GLN A 48 8.91 -5.88 4.19
N ILE A 49 9.52 -6.17 3.04
CA ILE A 49 9.76 -7.56 2.65
C ILE A 49 10.65 -8.11 3.76
N PRO A 50 10.26 -9.20 4.45
CA PRO A 50 11.14 -9.82 5.43
C PRO A 50 12.49 -10.09 4.76
N SER A 51 13.57 -9.62 5.36
CA SER A 51 14.96 -9.82 4.91
C SER A 51 15.35 -11.32 4.78
N ILE A 52 14.44 -12.22 5.14
CA ILE A 52 14.53 -13.68 5.06
C ILE A 52 14.08 -14.23 3.69
N LEU A 53 13.39 -13.45 2.85
CA LEU A 53 12.79 -13.92 1.58
C LEU A 53 13.59 -13.62 0.31
N LEU A 54 14.76 -12.99 0.41
CA LEU A 54 15.56 -12.61 -0.76
C LEU A 54 16.96 -13.26 -0.70
N GLU A 55 17.01 -14.55 -1.03
CA GLU A 55 18.26 -15.19 -1.42
C GLU A 55 18.85 -14.49 -2.66
N THR A 56 20.19 -14.49 -2.77
CA THR A 56 20.99 -13.91 -3.87
C THR A 56 20.54 -14.34 -5.28
N ASP A 57 19.84 -15.47 -5.40
CA ASP A 57 19.36 -16.06 -6.65
C ASP A 57 18.07 -15.40 -7.21
N PHE A 58 17.29 -14.71 -6.38
CA PHE A 58 16.08 -14.01 -6.85
C PHE A 58 16.40 -12.64 -7.46
N HIS A 59 17.34 -11.91 -6.85
CA HIS A 59 17.81 -10.63 -7.36
C HIS A 59 18.39 -10.78 -8.78
N SER A 60 19.30 -11.74 -8.97
CA SER A 60 19.94 -12.01 -10.26
C SER A 60 18.92 -12.29 -11.37
N LYS A 61 17.89 -13.11 -11.09
CA LYS A 61 16.82 -13.44 -12.03
C LYS A 61 15.96 -12.24 -12.38
N PHE A 62 15.62 -11.40 -11.41
CA PHE A 62 14.83 -10.19 -11.65
C PHE A 62 15.59 -9.15 -12.50
N ILE A 63 16.87 -8.93 -12.18
CA ILE A 63 17.72 -8.00 -12.91
C ILE A 63 17.92 -8.46 -14.35
N PHE A 64 18.17 -9.76 -14.53
CA PHE A 64 18.26 -10.36 -15.86
C PHE A 64 16.96 -10.18 -16.65
N ALA A 65 15.82 -10.34 -15.98
CA ALA A 65 14.50 -10.16 -16.55
C ALA A 65 14.24 -8.71 -17.03
N ILE A 66 14.60 -7.71 -16.22
CA ILE A 66 14.51 -6.29 -16.62
C ILE A 66 15.44 -6.02 -17.80
N LYS A 67 16.67 -6.52 -17.75
CA LYS A 67 17.65 -6.34 -18.83
C LYS A 67 17.17 -6.89 -20.16
N GLN A 68 16.61 -8.09 -20.13
CA GLN A 68 16.06 -8.76 -21.29
C GLN A 68 14.79 -8.05 -21.79
N TYR A 69 13.91 -7.64 -20.87
CA TYR A 69 12.66 -6.95 -21.20
C TYR A 69 12.91 -5.61 -21.90
N LEU A 70 13.87 -4.82 -21.41
CA LEU A 70 14.20 -3.52 -21.99
C LEU A 70 15.22 -3.60 -23.14
N GLY A 71 15.91 -4.73 -23.31
CA GLY A 71 17.02 -4.88 -24.25
C GLY A 71 18.26 -4.05 -23.90
N LEU A 72 18.44 -3.71 -22.62
CA LEU A 72 19.41 -2.71 -22.13
C LEU A 72 20.48 -3.33 -21.20
N HIS A 73 21.08 -4.45 -21.61
CA HIS A 73 21.92 -5.27 -20.74
C HIS A 73 23.08 -4.51 -20.07
N GLU A 74 23.92 -3.82 -20.83
CA GLU A 74 25.05 -3.05 -20.29
C GLU A 74 24.64 -1.71 -19.70
N PHE A 75 23.55 -1.13 -20.19
CA PHE A 75 23.05 0.17 -19.76
C PHE A 75 22.47 0.12 -18.35
N ILE A 76 21.82 -0.99 -17.97
CA ILE A 76 21.31 -1.20 -16.61
C ILE A 76 22.47 -1.43 -15.62
N ASP A 77 23.55 -2.09 -16.03
CA ASP A 77 24.77 -2.20 -15.20
C ASP A 77 25.36 -0.83 -14.90
N PHE A 78 25.49 0.00 -15.94
CA PHE A 78 25.88 1.39 -15.79
C PHE A 78 24.96 2.15 -14.82
N PHE A 79 23.65 2.08 -14.99
CA PHE A 79 22.67 2.76 -14.13
C PHE A 79 22.77 2.32 -12.67
N CYS A 80 22.92 1.02 -12.45
CA CYS A 80 23.01 0.43 -11.12
C CYS A 80 24.27 0.89 -10.38
N VAL A 81 25.42 0.84 -11.05
CA VAL A 81 26.69 1.32 -10.49
C VAL A 81 26.63 2.83 -10.26
N MET A 82 26.12 3.60 -11.23
CA MET A 82 25.92 5.04 -11.09
C MET A 82 25.06 5.37 -9.86
N ALA A 83 23.94 4.67 -9.66
CA ALA A 83 23.07 4.88 -8.51
C ALA A 83 23.78 4.61 -7.18
N CYS A 84 24.65 3.59 -7.10
CA CYS A 84 25.46 3.35 -5.90
C CYS A 84 26.48 4.47 -5.66
N VAL A 85 27.14 4.97 -6.71
CA VAL A 85 28.12 6.06 -6.59
C VAL A 85 27.43 7.37 -6.17
N VAL A 86 26.28 7.70 -6.77
CA VAL A 86 25.47 8.87 -6.41
C VAL A 86 24.93 8.72 -4.98
N ARG A 87 24.44 7.55 -4.59
CA ARG A 87 23.99 7.31 -3.21
C ARG A 87 25.11 7.50 -2.20
N ALA A 88 26.33 7.08 -2.52
CA ALA A 88 27.49 7.32 -1.66
C ALA A 88 27.79 8.82 -1.51
N LEU A 89 27.64 9.60 -2.60
CA LEU A 89 27.73 11.07 -2.56
C LEU A 89 26.63 11.68 -1.68
N ASP A 90 25.37 11.29 -1.88
CA ASP A 90 24.22 11.75 -1.07
C ASP A 90 24.45 11.42 0.43
N THR A 91 24.98 10.23 0.72
CA THR A 91 25.28 9.81 2.11
C THR A 91 26.31 10.72 2.78
N VAL A 92 27.23 11.31 2.01
CA VAL A 92 28.19 12.31 2.51
C VAL A 92 27.52 13.68 2.70
N GLU A 93 26.65 14.08 1.77
CA GLU A 93 25.87 15.32 1.89
C GLU A 93 25.01 15.30 3.17
N ASP A 94 24.34 14.18 3.41
CA ASP A 94 23.40 13.94 4.50
C ASP A 94 24.08 13.82 5.88
N GLU A 95 25.39 13.58 5.91
CA GLU A 95 26.11 13.29 7.15
C GLU A 95 26.23 14.55 8.03
N THR A 96 25.42 14.63 9.07
CA THR A 96 25.35 15.84 9.93
C THR A 96 26.51 15.97 10.90
N THR A 97 27.32 14.92 11.11
CA THR A 97 28.49 14.98 12.00
C THR A 97 29.73 15.62 11.37
N VAL A 98 29.76 15.79 10.04
CA VAL A 98 30.90 16.36 9.32
C VAL A 98 30.76 17.88 9.22
N PRO A 99 31.76 18.68 9.66
CA PRO A 99 31.75 20.14 9.53
C PRO A 99 31.55 20.62 8.09
N TYR A 100 30.82 21.70 7.90
CA TYR A 100 30.42 22.20 6.57
C TYR A 100 31.62 22.47 5.65
N GLU A 101 32.70 23.06 6.16
CA GLU A 101 33.90 23.38 5.37
C GLU A 101 34.56 22.11 4.83
N LEU A 102 34.61 21.07 5.65
CA LEU A 102 35.17 19.76 5.28
C LEU A 102 34.23 19.06 4.28
N LYS A 103 32.92 19.09 4.54
CA LYS A 103 31.89 18.51 3.66
C LYS A 103 31.92 19.13 2.26
N VAL A 104 32.01 20.46 2.17
CA VAL A 104 32.14 21.20 0.90
C VAL A 104 33.38 20.76 0.12
N HIS A 105 34.51 20.56 0.81
CA HIS A 105 35.74 20.07 0.17
C HIS A 105 35.57 18.63 -0.35
N ILE A 106 34.96 17.76 0.46
CA ILE A 106 34.72 16.36 0.09
C ILE A 106 33.82 16.27 -1.14
N LEU A 107 32.63 16.90 -1.10
CA LEU A 107 31.65 16.82 -2.18
C LEU A 107 32.22 17.31 -3.52
N LYS A 108 32.95 18.44 -3.52
CA LYS A 108 33.61 18.96 -4.74
C LYS A 108 34.65 18.01 -5.32
N ASN A 109 35.32 17.22 -4.49
CA ASN A 109 36.39 16.31 -4.90
C ASN A 109 35.97 14.84 -4.95
N PHE A 110 34.73 14.50 -4.59
CA PHE A 110 34.26 13.11 -4.48
C PHE A 110 34.43 12.34 -5.79
N HIS A 111 34.23 12.99 -6.94
CA HIS A 111 34.47 12.42 -8.28
C HIS A 111 35.88 11.86 -8.47
N ARG A 112 36.89 12.36 -7.75
CA ARG A 112 38.28 11.86 -7.81
C ARG A 112 38.48 10.56 -7.01
N HIS A 113 37.57 10.28 -6.08
CA HIS A 113 37.63 9.19 -5.14
C HIS A 113 36.70 8.02 -5.50
N ILE A 114 35.87 8.14 -6.54
CA ILE A 114 34.92 7.08 -6.95
C ILE A 114 35.61 5.78 -7.37
N TYR A 115 36.90 5.85 -7.72
CA TYR A 115 37.72 4.70 -8.09
C TYR A 115 38.55 4.15 -6.92
N ASP A 116 38.56 4.82 -5.78
CA ASP A 116 39.29 4.37 -4.61
C ASP A 116 38.61 3.10 -4.05
N ARG A 117 39.42 2.15 -3.59
CA ARG A 117 38.89 0.91 -2.97
C ARG A 117 38.14 1.22 -1.70
N ASP A 118 38.73 2.03 -0.84
CA ASP A 118 38.12 2.46 0.41
C ASP A 118 37.92 3.97 0.32
N LEU A 119 36.66 4.42 0.42
CA LEU A 119 36.40 5.84 0.53
C LEU A 119 37.01 6.34 1.85
N PRO A 120 37.60 7.55 1.86
CA PRO A 120 38.25 8.09 3.06
C PRO A 120 37.26 8.45 4.18
N ILE A 121 35.95 8.18 4.00
CA ILE A 121 34.87 8.59 4.89
C ILE A 121 33.90 7.40 5.03
N SER A 122 33.75 6.90 6.26
CA SER A 122 32.70 5.96 6.64
C SER A 122 31.59 6.75 7.32
N CYS A 123 30.46 6.94 6.63
CA CYS A 123 29.31 7.71 7.10
C CYS A 123 27.97 7.05 6.73
N GLY A 124 26.87 7.62 7.21
CA GLY A 124 25.51 7.13 6.90
C GLY A 124 24.92 6.13 7.89
N THR A 125 23.68 5.71 7.62
CA THR A 125 22.92 4.79 8.48
C THR A 125 22.40 3.59 7.68
N LYS A 126 22.02 2.51 8.39
CA LYS A 126 21.39 1.30 7.80
C LYS A 126 22.20 0.75 6.62
N HIS A 127 21.56 0.51 5.47
CA HIS A 127 22.18 -0.06 4.29
C HIS A 127 23.09 0.92 3.53
N HIS A 128 22.91 2.24 3.71
CA HIS A 128 23.83 3.24 3.16
C HIS A 128 25.19 3.20 3.87
N LYS A 129 25.20 2.91 5.18
CA LYS A 129 26.45 2.62 5.88
C LYS A 129 27.16 1.39 5.30
N VAL A 130 26.41 0.33 4.96
CA VAL A 130 26.97 -0.88 4.33
C VAL A 130 27.57 -0.56 2.96
N LEU A 131 26.92 0.29 2.16
CA LEU A 131 27.46 0.79 0.90
C LEU A 131 28.80 1.53 1.11
N MET A 132 28.87 2.44 2.09
CA MET A 132 30.10 3.19 2.39
C MET A 132 31.22 2.28 2.90
N ASP A 133 30.91 1.37 3.83
CA ASP A 133 31.89 0.45 4.44
C ASP A 133 32.39 -0.62 3.45
N GLN A 134 31.61 -0.94 2.41
CA GLN A 134 31.95 -1.94 1.39
C GLN A 134 32.08 -1.32 -0.02
N TYR A 135 32.45 -0.05 -0.10
CA TYR A 135 32.51 0.69 -1.37
C TYR A 135 33.47 0.08 -2.41
N HIS A 136 34.45 -0.72 -1.97
CA HIS A 136 35.35 -1.46 -2.87
C HIS A 136 34.61 -2.33 -3.88
N HIS A 137 33.40 -2.83 -3.57
CA HIS A 137 32.57 -3.51 -4.57
C HIS A 137 32.07 -2.55 -5.64
N THR A 138 31.58 -1.37 -5.25
CA THR A 138 31.11 -0.35 -6.20
C THR A 138 32.25 0.20 -7.07
N SER A 139 33.41 0.51 -6.50
CA SER A 139 34.55 0.99 -7.29
C SER A 139 35.12 -0.08 -8.23
N THR A 140 35.12 -1.35 -7.82
CA THR A 140 35.53 -2.46 -8.70
C THR A 140 34.51 -2.69 -9.84
N ALA A 141 33.21 -2.62 -9.55
CA ALA A 141 32.17 -2.71 -10.57
C ALA A 141 32.23 -1.53 -11.56
N LEU A 142 32.52 -0.32 -11.08
CA LEU A 142 32.74 0.87 -11.89
C LEU A 142 33.91 0.70 -12.86
N LEU A 143 35.05 0.16 -12.40
CA LEU A 143 36.21 -0.14 -13.25
C LEU A 143 35.89 -1.20 -14.33
N GLY A 144 34.90 -2.05 -14.09
CA GLY A 144 34.41 -3.05 -15.04
C GLY A 144 33.54 -2.48 -16.17
N LEU A 145 33.03 -1.24 -16.05
CA LEU A 145 32.22 -0.61 -17.09
C LEU A 145 33.07 -0.13 -18.28
N ARG A 146 32.42 0.13 -19.43
CA ARG A 146 33.08 0.78 -20.58
C ARG A 146 33.60 2.18 -20.19
N THR A 147 34.71 2.60 -20.78
CA THR A 147 35.36 3.89 -20.48
C THR A 147 34.45 5.10 -20.69
N GLY A 148 33.51 5.05 -21.64
CA GLY A 148 32.49 6.08 -21.83
C GLY A 148 31.56 6.21 -20.62
N TYR A 149 31.08 5.09 -20.08
CA TYR A 149 30.24 5.04 -18.89
C TYR A 149 30.98 5.50 -17.63
N GLN A 150 32.24 5.11 -17.48
CA GLN A 150 33.08 5.56 -16.37
C GLN A 150 33.19 7.09 -16.34
N LYS A 151 33.54 7.71 -17.48
CA LYS A 151 33.64 9.16 -17.62
C LYS A 151 32.31 9.87 -17.39
N ALA A 152 31.20 9.24 -17.80
CA ALA A 152 29.87 9.77 -17.57
C ALA A 152 29.53 9.82 -16.07
N ILE A 153 29.79 8.73 -15.33
CA ILE A 153 29.60 8.68 -13.87
C ILE A 153 30.49 9.72 -13.18
N GLU A 154 31.77 9.81 -13.57
CA GLU A 154 32.68 10.81 -13.02
C GLU A 154 32.16 12.25 -13.23
N ASN A 155 31.70 12.56 -14.44
CA ASN A 155 31.14 13.88 -14.74
C ASN A 155 29.85 14.15 -13.97
N ILE A 156 28.98 13.15 -13.81
CA ILE A 156 27.75 13.26 -13.02
C ILE A 156 28.06 13.61 -11.58
N VAL A 157 28.91 12.81 -10.95
CA VAL A 157 29.30 13.01 -9.56
C VAL A 157 30.00 14.35 -9.35
N LYS A 158 30.79 14.80 -10.33
CA LYS A 158 31.47 16.09 -10.29
C LYS A 158 30.48 17.26 -10.28
N ILE A 159 29.47 17.23 -11.16
CA ILE A 159 28.46 18.29 -11.24
C ILE A 159 27.57 18.26 -10.00
N MET A 160 27.09 17.07 -9.60
CA MET A 160 26.28 16.90 -8.38
C MET A 160 27.01 17.38 -7.13
N GLY A 161 28.24 16.92 -6.92
CA GLY A 161 29.03 17.30 -5.75
C GLY A 161 29.34 18.80 -5.70
N ALA A 162 29.52 19.46 -6.85
CA ALA A 162 29.66 20.91 -6.90
C ALA A 162 28.35 21.65 -6.58
N GLY A 163 27.21 21.13 -7.04
CA GLY A 163 25.87 21.65 -6.74
C GLY A 163 25.52 21.52 -5.27
N MET A 164 25.60 20.31 -4.71
CA MET A 164 25.37 20.03 -3.28
C MET A 164 26.24 20.94 -2.40
N ALA A 165 27.53 21.06 -2.73
CA ALA A 165 28.45 21.95 -2.02
C ALA A 165 28.05 23.45 -2.09
N LYS A 166 27.36 23.89 -3.16
CA LYS A 166 26.85 25.26 -3.28
C LYS A 166 25.67 25.48 -2.34
N PHE A 167 24.73 24.54 -2.29
CA PHE A 167 23.47 24.68 -1.55
C PHE A 167 23.56 24.27 -0.07
N ILE A 168 24.63 23.59 0.35
CA ILE A 168 24.98 23.46 1.78
C ILE A 168 25.18 24.83 2.44
N LEU A 169 25.72 25.80 1.69
CA LEU A 169 26.05 27.13 2.21
C LEU A 169 24.99 28.19 1.85
N LYS A 170 23.94 27.81 1.10
CA LYS A 170 22.97 28.73 0.53
C LYS A 170 21.57 28.10 0.55
N GLU A 171 20.63 28.77 1.21
CA GLU A 171 19.21 28.40 1.16
C GLU A 171 18.60 28.67 -0.23
N VAL A 172 17.55 27.93 -0.57
CA VAL A 172 16.83 28.09 -1.84
C VAL A 172 15.88 29.30 -1.73
N GLU A 173 16.33 30.45 -2.21
CA GLU A 173 15.59 31.71 -2.07
C GLU A 173 14.62 31.94 -3.24
N THR A 174 15.08 31.74 -4.46
CA THR A 174 14.29 32.02 -5.69
C THR A 174 13.92 30.75 -6.44
N VAL A 175 12.93 30.83 -7.34
CA VAL A 175 12.61 29.73 -8.26
C VAL A 175 13.82 29.40 -9.16
N ALA A 176 14.62 30.40 -9.53
CA ALA A 176 15.86 30.17 -10.28
C ALA A 176 16.91 29.39 -9.46
N ASP A 177 16.99 29.62 -8.15
CA ASP A 177 17.83 28.82 -7.26
C ASP A 177 17.33 27.38 -7.16
N TYR A 178 16.00 27.21 -7.11
CA TYR A 178 15.36 25.90 -7.07
C TYR A 178 15.64 25.11 -8.37
N ASP A 179 15.46 25.74 -9.53
CA ASP A 179 15.75 25.16 -10.84
C ASP A 179 17.25 24.81 -10.98
N GLU A 180 18.14 25.67 -10.48
CA GLU A 180 19.57 25.40 -10.48
C GLU A 180 19.92 24.22 -9.56
N TYR A 181 19.30 24.14 -8.39
CA TYR A 181 19.50 23.00 -7.49
C TYR A 181 19.02 21.70 -8.12
N CYS A 182 17.76 21.66 -8.60
CA CYS A 182 17.18 20.51 -9.30
C CYS A 182 18.00 20.11 -10.53
N TYR A 183 18.54 21.08 -11.27
CA TYR A 183 19.44 20.81 -12.38
C TYR A 183 20.70 20.10 -11.91
N ASN A 184 21.39 20.66 -10.90
CA ASN A 184 22.67 20.14 -10.44
C ASN A 184 22.56 18.76 -9.78
N VAL A 185 21.41 18.39 -9.22
CA VAL A 185 21.24 17.06 -8.57
C VAL A 185 20.63 16.01 -9.49
N SER A 186 19.96 16.38 -10.58
CA SER A 186 19.26 15.42 -11.46
C SER A 186 19.14 15.86 -12.92
N GLY A 187 18.88 17.14 -13.19
CA GLY A 187 18.55 17.67 -14.52
C GLY A 187 19.52 17.32 -15.64
N PHE A 188 20.84 17.39 -15.40
CA PHE A 188 21.84 17.16 -16.44
C PHE A 188 22.11 15.66 -16.70
N ALA A 189 21.72 14.77 -15.78
CA ALA A 189 22.12 13.36 -15.80
C ALA A 189 21.53 12.63 -17.01
N PHE A 190 20.28 12.90 -17.37
CA PHE A 190 19.59 12.25 -18.50
C PHE A 190 20.32 12.47 -19.84
N GLY A 191 20.78 13.70 -20.11
CA GLY A 191 21.56 14.01 -21.31
C GLY A 191 22.93 13.33 -21.33
N VAL A 192 23.64 13.33 -20.18
CA VAL A 192 24.94 12.67 -20.05
C VAL A 192 24.83 11.15 -20.24
N ILE A 193 23.78 10.55 -19.67
CA ILE A 193 23.48 9.12 -19.77
C ILE A 193 23.15 8.72 -21.22
N ALA A 194 22.29 9.48 -21.89
CA ALA A 194 21.93 9.24 -23.29
C ALA A 194 23.18 9.27 -24.18
N ASN A 195 24.02 10.31 -24.03
CA ASN A 195 25.27 10.44 -24.78
C ASN A 195 26.26 9.28 -24.48
N ALA A 196 26.42 8.89 -23.21
CA ALA A 196 27.33 7.81 -22.83
C ALA A 196 26.93 6.45 -23.38
N SER A 197 25.63 6.22 -23.60
CA SER A 197 25.10 4.96 -24.13
C SER A 197 25.42 4.73 -25.60
N ASN A 198 25.66 5.79 -26.39
CA ASN A 198 25.71 5.77 -27.86
C ASN A 198 24.46 5.16 -28.51
N LEU A 199 23.33 5.09 -27.80
CA LEU A 199 22.06 4.55 -28.29
C LEU A 199 21.13 5.63 -28.83
N GLU A 200 21.42 6.91 -28.56
CA GLU A 200 20.64 8.08 -28.98
C GLU A 200 21.57 9.14 -29.61
N ASP A 201 21.03 9.90 -30.56
CA ASP A 201 21.71 11.08 -31.11
C ASP A 201 21.64 12.26 -30.12
N LEU A 202 22.60 13.19 -30.20
CA LEU A 202 22.63 14.39 -29.34
C LEU A 202 21.34 15.19 -29.48
N THR A 203 20.51 15.15 -28.43
CA THR A 203 19.31 15.98 -28.28
C THR A 203 19.68 17.36 -27.75
N SER A 204 18.75 18.33 -27.83
CA SER A 204 18.94 19.66 -27.27
C SER A 204 19.20 19.60 -25.76
N ASP A 205 20.31 20.18 -25.29
CA ASP A 205 20.67 20.28 -23.86
C ASP A 205 19.56 20.89 -22.99
N HIS A 206 18.72 21.74 -23.59
CA HIS A 206 17.59 22.37 -22.90
C HIS A 206 16.45 21.38 -22.58
N LEU A 207 16.16 20.47 -23.52
CA LEU A 207 15.06 19.51 -23.35
C LEU A 207 15.44 18.39 -22.36
N SER A 208 16.70 17.92 -22.42
CA SER A 208 17.19 16.92 -21.46
C SER A 208 17.20 17.44 -20.01
N LYS A 209 17.50 18.74 -19.84
CA LYS A 209 17.42 19.43 -18.55
C LYS A 209 16.02 19.36 -17.94
N SER A 210 14.99 19.63 -18.73
CA SER A 210 13.60 19.76 -18.25
C SER A 210 13.09 18.45 -17.61
N ILE A 211 13.41 17.30 -18.22
CA ILE A 211 13.02 15.97 -17.71
C ILE A 211 13.55 15.68 -16.30
N GLY A 212 14.83 15.96 -16.06
CA GLY A 212 15.45 15.67 -14.76
C GLY A 212 15.09 16.71 -13.70
N VAL A 213 14.90 17.98 -14.09
CA VAL A 213 14.39 19.04 -13.21
C VAL A 213 12.99 18.67 -12.73
N MET A 214 12.08 18.32 -13.65
CA MET A 214 10.72 17.91 -13.31
C MET A 214 10.70 16.73 -12.33
N LEU A 215 11.48 15.68 -12.60
CA LEU A 215 11.61 14.52 -11.70
C LEU A 215 11.97 14.96 -10.28
N GLN A 216 12.96 15.85 -10.14
CA GLN A 216 13.43 16.29 -8.84
C GLN A 216 12.42 17.20 -8.14
N LYS A 217 11.75 18.10 -8.87
CA LYS A 217 10.71 18.94 -8.29
C LYS A 217 9.58 18.11 -7.68
N VAL A 218 9.14 17.06 -8.38
CA VAL A 218 8.12 16.14 -7.86
C VAL A 218 8.61 15.38 -6.63
N HIS A 219 9.89 15.02 -6.58
CA HIS A 219 10.48 14.40 -5.39
C HIS A 219 10.39 15.29 -4.16
N PHE A 220 10.77 16.57 -4.27
CA PHE A 220 10.66 17.52 -3.15
C PHE A 220 9.21 17.89 -2.79
N ILE A 221 8.29 17.84 -3.75
CA ILE A 221 6.87 18.07 -3.48
C ILE A 221 6.27 16.90 -2.69
N GLN A 222 6.50 15.66 -3.14
CA GLN A 222 5.86 14.47 -2.54
C GLN A 222 6.41 14.11 -1.15
N ASP A 223 7.67 14.45 -0.85
CA ASP A 223 8.38 14.05 0.38
C ASP A 223 8.54 15.19 1.39
N PHE A 224 7.79 16.29 1.22
CA PHE A 224 7.82 17.46 2.09
C PHE A 224 7.79 17.11 3.59
N PHE A 225 6.84 16.25 4.00
CA PHE A 225 6.72 15.85 5.39
C PHE A 225 7.95 15.06 5.90
N GLY A 226 8.57 14.24 5.05
CA GLY A 226 9.78 13.51 5.38
C GLY A 226 10.96 14.45 5.59
N ASP A 227 11.17 15.36 4.63
CA ASP A 227 12.24 16.36 4.65
C ASP A 227 12.15 17.27 5.88
N MET A 228 10.95 17.71 6.24
CA MET A 228 10.73 18.58 7.40
C MET A 228 10.96 17.89 8.75
N ASN A 229 10.70 16.58 8.84
CA ASN A 229 10.83 15.82 10.09
C ASN A 229 12.21 15.15 10.25
N GLU A 230 13.18 15.48 9.40
CA GLU A 230 14.52 14.92 9.53
C GLU A 230 15.25 15.47 10.76
N ILE A 231 15.96 14.57 11.46
CA ILE A 231 16.69 14.87 12.70
C ILE A 231 18.19 14.84 12.37
N PRO A 232 18.99 15.85 12.79
CA PRO A 232 18.73 16.87 13.80
C PRO A 232 18.03 18.16 13.31
N ARG A 233 17.91 18.38 12.00
CA ARG A 233 17.25 19.56 11.43
C ARG A 233 16.58 19.19 10.11
N GLY A 234 15.34 19.63 9.93
CA GLY A 234 14.60 19.44 8.68
C GLY A 234 15.27 20.13 7.50
N ARG A 235 15.14 19.54 6.31
CA ARG A 235 15.68 20.07 5.05
C ARG A 235 14.67 20.98 4.37
N ILE A 236 15.16 22.10 3.84
CA ILE A 236 14.35 23.14 3.21
C ILE A 236 14.73 23.22 1.74
N PHE A 237 13.92 22.60 0.88
CA PHE A 237 14.12 22.64 -0.57
C PHE A 237 13.15 23.57 -1.30
N TRP A 238 11.98 23.84 -0.70
CA TRP A 238 10.97 24.69 -1.32
C TRP A 238 11.48 26.15 -1.36
N PRO A 239 11.39 26.83 -2.52
CA PRO A 239 11.93 28.17 -2.68
C PRO A 239 11.17 29.19 -1.84
N ARG A 240 11.89 30.03 -1.09
CA ARG A 240 11.30 31.11 -0.28
C ARG A 240 10.37 32.00 -1.07
N GLN A 241 10.72 32.31 -2.31
CA GLN A 241 9.89 33.08 -3.23
C GLN A 241 8.46 32.53 -3.39
N ILE A 242 8.25 31.21 -3.25
CA ILE A 242 6.91 30.60 -3.29
C ILE A 242 6.30 30.56 -1.90
N TRP A 243 6.93 29.87 -0.94
CA TRP A 243 6.27 29.58 0.35
C TRP A 243 6.06 30.81 1.23
N SER A 244 6.92 31.84 1.12
CA SER A 244 6.79 33.07 1.93
C SER A 244 5.58 33.93 1.56
N LYS A 245 4.88 33.62 0.46
CA LYS A 245 3.59 34.22 0.13
C LYS A 245 2.47 33.75 1.08
N TYR A 246 2.66 32.61 1.73
CA TYR A 246 1.62 31.89 2.48
C TYR A 246 1.88 31.87 3.98
N VAL A 247 3.14 31.68 4.39
CA VAL A 247 3.56 31.54 5.80
C VAL A 247 4.89 32.25 6.05
N ASP A 248 5.16 32.60 7.32
CA ASP A 248 6.41 33.27 7.72
C ASP A 248 7.59 32.29 7.79
N LYS A 249 7.34 31.02 8.11
CA LYS A 249 8.32 29.94 8.06
C LYS A 249 7.75 28.72 7.35
N LEU A 250 8.59 28.00 6.61
CA LEU A 250 8.16 26.80 5.89
C LEU A 250 7.59 25.70 6.81
N GLU A 251 8.10 25.57 8.03
CA GLU A 251 7.62 24.61 9.04
C GLU A 251 6.16 24.81 9.42
N ASP A 252 5.64 26.04 9.28
CA ASP A 252 4.28 26.39 9.67
C ASP A 252 3.22 25.71 8.78
N LEU A 253 3.61 25.20 7.60
CA LEU A 253 2.70 24.50 6.67
C LEU A 253 2.19 23.16 7.22
N ILE A 254 2.87 22.57 8.21
CA ILE A 254 2.45 21.30 8.84
C ILE A 254 1.34 21.54 9.89
N HIS A 255 1.21 22.77 10.39
CA HIS A 255 0.27 23.09 11.45
C HIS A 255 -1.17 23.19 10.95
N GLN A 256 -2.09 22.63 11.74
CA GLN A 256 -3.51 22.53 11.41
C GLN A 256 -4.20 23.89 11.19
N GLU A 257 -3.67 24.96 11.76
CA GLU A 257 -4.16 26.33 11.59
C GLU A 257 -3.81 26.93 10.22
N ASN A 258 -2.84 26.38 9.49
CA ASN A 258 -2.38 26.88 8.20
C ASN A 258 -2.80 26.00 7.01
N LEU A 259 -3.71 25.04 7.19
CA LEU A 259 -4.01 24.03 6.16
C LEU A 259 -4.45 24.62 4.81
N GLU A 260 -5.30 25.65 4.82
CA GLU A 260 -5.73 26.31 3.58
C GLU A 260 -4.55 26.96 2.85
N LYS A 261 -3.68 27.65 3.60
CA LYS A 261 -2.45 28.27 3.08
C LYS A 261 -1.46 27.22 2.59
N ALA A 262 -1.36 26.09 3.30
CA ALA A 262 -0.50 24.96 2.96
C ALA A 262 -0.91 24.35 1.62
N VAL A 263 -2.21 24.10 1.44
CA VAL A 263 -2.74 23.61 0.16
C VAL A 263 -2.53 24.62 -0.97
N CYS A 264 -2.74 25.92 -0.75
CA CYS A 264 -2.46 26.94 -1.76
C CYS A 264 -0.96 27.00 -2.13
N CYS A 265 -0.06 26.85 -1.16
CA CYS A 265 1.39 26.78 -1.38
C CYS A 265 1.77 25.53 -2.17
N LEU A 266 1.19 24.38 -1.84
CA LEU A 266 1.37 23.12 -2.57
C LEU A 266 0.91 23.24 -4.02
N ASN A 267 -0.22 23.90 -4.27
CA ASN A 267 -0.72 24.13 -5.62
C ASN A 267 0.23 25.03 -6.43
N ASP A 268 0.84 26.05 -5.83
CA ASP A 268 1.85 26.89 -6.50
C ASP A 268 3.12 26.09 -6.82
N MET A 269 3.58 25.22 -5.90
CA MET A 269 4.71 24.31 -6.13
C MET A 269 4.43 23.30 -7.26
N VAL A 270 3.25 22.68 -7.27
CA VAL A 270 2.84 21.77 -8.36
C VAL A 270 2.73 22.54 -9.67
N THR A 271 2.18 23.75 -9.66
CA THR A 271 2.09 24.60 -10.85
C THR A 271 3.46 24.94 -11.39
N ASP A 272 4.43 25.27 -10.53
CA ASP A 272 5.82 25.49 -10.92
C ASP A 272 6.46 24.26 -11.59
N ALA A 273 6.23 23.06 -11.05
CA ALA A 273 6.75 21.81 -11.64
C ALA A 273 6.10 21.42 -12.97
N LEU A 274 4.92 21.99 -13.29
CA LEU A 274 4.21 21.71 -14.54
C LEU A 274 4.56 22.68 -15.66
N CYS A 275 4.68 23.97 -15.32
CA CYS A 275 4.88 25.00 -16.33
C CYS A 275 6.25 24.84 -16.99
N ASP A 276 6.28 24.86 -18.32
CA ASP A 276 7.41 24.58 -19.21
C ASP A 276 7.94 23.12 -19.16
N ASP A 277 8.17 22.56 -17.97
CA ASP A 277 8.81 21.26 -17.79
C ASP A 277 7.99 20.07 -18.34
N ALA A 278 6.66 20.08 -18.19
CA ALA A 278 5.80 18.99 -18.63
C ALA A 278 5.72 18.88 -20.16
N VAL A 279 5.61 20.03 -20.84
CA VAL A 279 5.57 20.11 -22.31
C VAL A 279 6.95 19.78 -22.90
N ASN A 280 8.02 20.34 -22.33
CA ASN A 280 9.39 20.03 -22.74
C ASN A 280 9.71 18.54 -22.57
N SER A 281 9.14 17.88 -21.54
CA SER A 281 9.29 16.44 -21.33
C SER A 281 8.62 15.63 -22.44
N LEU A 282 7.41 15.99 -22.87
CA LEU A 282 6.76 15.35 -24.03
C LEU A 282 7.56 15.57 -25.32
N GLU A 283 8.06 16.78 -25.55
CA GLU A 283 8.91 17.08 -26.69
C GLU A 283 10.17 16.22 -26.68
N TYR A 284 10.88 16.14 -25.56
CA TYR A 284 12.06 15.29 -25.43
C TYR A 284 11.75 13.82 -25.70
N LEU A 285 10.70 13.27 -25.10
CA LEU A 285 10.30 11.88 -25.31
C LEU A 285 10.04 11.58 -26.79
N SER A 286 9.49 12.53 -27.54
CA SER A 286 9.26 12.39 -28.98
C SER A 286 10.55 12.32 -29.81
N THR A 287 11.69 12.77 -29.27
CA THR A 287 13.00 12.72 -29.95
C THR A 287 13.75 11.40 -29.76
N LEU A 288 13.37 10.61 -28.75
CA LEU A 288 14.03 9.34 -28.42
C LEU A 288 13.72 8.27 -29.48
N ARG A 289 14.76 7.60 -29.97
CA ARG A 289 14.64 6.61 -31.05
C ARG A 289 14.80 5.17 -30.56
N HIS A 290 15.59 4.95 -29.51
CA HIS A 290 15.84 3.63 -28.97
C HIS A 290 14.64 3.18 -28.12
N PRO A 291 13.91 2.11 -28.51
CA PRO A 291 12.66 1.73 -27.84
C PRO A 291 12.79 1.48 -26.34
N GLY A 292 13.89 0.87 -25.90
CA GLY A 292 14.14 0.63 -24.48
C GLY A 292 14.43 1.90 -23.67
N ILE A 293 15.08 2.90 -24.28
CA ILE A 293 15.38 4.19 -23.60
C ILE A 293 14.12 5.02 -23.55
N PHE A 294 13.38 5.08 -24.67
CA PHE A 294 12.06 5.69 -24.73
C PHE A 294 11.15 5.11 -23.64
N GLN A 295 11.00 3.78 -23.58
CA GLN A 295 10.12 3.14 -22.61
C GLN A 295 10.51 3.46 -21.17
N LEU A 296 11.81 3.43 -20.85
CA LEU A 296 12.31 3.77 -19.52
C LEU A 296 11.96 5.21 -19.15
N TYR A 297 12.27 6.16 -20.03
CA TYR A 297 12.09 7.59 -19.75
C TYR A 297 10.61 7.97 -19.75
N ALA A 298 9.82 7.46 -20.69
CA ALA A 298 8.39 7.68 -20.76
C ALA A 298 7.68 7.13 -19.52
N SER A 299 8.05 5.93 -19.05
CA SER A 299 7.49 5.36 -17.82
C SER A 299 7.77 6.24 -16.61
N VAL A 300 9.00 6.73 -16.47
CA VAL A 300 9.38 7.67 -15.39
C VAL A 300 8.57 8.95 -15.47
N GLN A 301 8.43 9.56 -16.66
CA GLN A 301 7.67 10.79 -16.84
C GLN A 301 6.16 10.62 -16.58
N VAL A 302 5.58 9.48 -16.96
CA VAL A 302 4.19 9.17 -16.63
C VAL A 302 3.99 8.95 -15.12
N ILE A 303 4.96 8.33 -14.43
CA ILE A 303 4.92 8.20 -12.96
C ILE A 303 4.95 9.59 -12.31
N ILE A 304 5.84 10.48 -12.77
CA ILE A 304 5.98 11.85 -12.29
C ILE A 304 4.67 12.62 -12.45
N ILE A 305 4.09 12.65 -13.65
CA ILE A 305 2.89 13.43 -13.92
C ILE A 305 1.69 12.91 -13.11
N ARG A 306 1.53 11.57 -12.99
CA ARG A 306 0.45 11.00 -12.16
C ARG A 306 0.64 11.30 -10.69
N THR A 307 1.88 11.29 -10.19
CA THR A 307 2.20 11.65 -8.80
C THR A 307 1.86 13.12 -8.51
N LEU A 308 2.17 14.04 -9.44
CA LEU A 308 1.73 15.43 -9.35
C LEU A 308 0.20 15.55 -9.28
N GLY A 309 -0.53 14.72 -10.03
CA GLY A 309 -1.98 14.70 -10.03
C GLY A 309 -2.58 14.24 -8.70
N LEU A 310 -1.85 13.38 -7.97
CA LEU A 310 -2.19 12.97 -6.60
C LEU A 310 -1.84 14.04 -5.56
N CYS A 311 -0.74 14.77 -5.75
CA CYS A 311 -0.31 15.84 -4.85
C CYS A 311 -1.17 17.10 -4.99
N TYR A 312 -1.64 17.43 -6.20
CA TYR A 312 -2.41 18.64 -6.44
C TYR A 312 -3.69 18.69 -5.59
N ASN A 313 -3.86 19.78 -4.85
CA ASN A 313 -4.96 20.02 -3.92
C ASN A 313 -5.15 18.91 -2.88
N ASN A 314 -4.05 18.33 -2.36
CA ASN A 314 -4.08 17.22 -1.43
C ASN A 314 -3.29 17.49 -0.14
N ILE A 315 -4.02 17.58 0.97
CA ILE A 315 -3.48 17.87 2.30
C ILE A 315 -2.55 16.76 2.84
N GLU A 316 -2.67 15.54 2.34
CA GLU A 316 -1.90 14.39 2.84
C GLU A 316 -0.39 14.53 2.60
N VAL A 317 0.04 15.39 1.66
CA VAL A 317 1.46 15.75 1.45
C VAL A 317 2.10 16.33 2.72
N PHE A 318 1.32 16.99 3.57
CA PHE A 318 1.78 17.57 4.84
C PHE A 318 1.67 16.60 6.03
N ARG A 319 1.22 15.37 5.81
CA ARG A 319 1.04 14.34 6.85
C ARG A 319 1.85 13.07 6.58
N GLY A 320 2.33 12.92 5.35
CA GLY A 320 3.09 11.76 4.92
C GLY A 320 3.45 11.89 3.45
N ARG A 321 4.10 10.84 2.94
CA ARG A 321 4.55 10.81 1.55
C ARG A 321 3.42 10.32 0.65
N VAL A 322 3.10 11.09 -0.39
CA VAL A 322 2.08 10.74 -1.38
C VAL A 322 2.75 10.08 -2.59
N THR A 323 2.48 8.80 -2.81
CA THR A 323 3.05 8.02 -3.93
C THR A 323 1.98 7.21 -4.66
N LEU A 324 2.28 6.79 -5.89
CA LEU A 324 1.44 5.83 -6.60
C LEU A 324 1.41 4.49 -5.86
N SER A 325 0.27 3.81 -5.91
CA SER A 325 0.20 2.43 -5.43
C SER A 325 1.09 1.51 -6.29
N PRO A 326 1.64 0.40 -5.74
CA PRO A 326 2.45 -0.55 -6.52
C PRO A 326 1.75 -1.08 -7.78
N GLY A 327 0.41 -1.20 -7.74
CA GLY A 327 -0.41 -1.60 -8.89
C GLY A 327 -0.43 -0.55 -9.99
N GLU A 328 -0.64 0.72 -9.65
CA GLU A 328 -0.58 1.83 -10.62
C GLU A 328 0.82 1.98 -11.21
N PHE A 329 1.87 1.86 -10.38
CA PHE A 329 3.25 1.85 -10.86
C PHE A 329 3.46 0.75 -11.93
N THR A 330 2.98 -0.46 -11.65
CA THR A 330 3.07 -1.59 -12.58
C THR A 330 2.31 -1.32 -13.88
N LYS A 331 1.09 -0.77 -13.80
CA LYS A 331 0.30 -0.38 -14.98
C LYS A 331 1.03 0.63 -15.85
N VAL A 332 1.69 1.61 -15.24
CA VAL A 332 2.44 2.61 -15.99
C VAL A 332 3.63 1.97 -16.71
N VAL A 333 4.48 1.21 -16.01
CA VAL A 333 5.70 0.66 -16.62
C VAL A 333 5.38 -0.38 -17.71
N LEU A 334 4.34 -1.20 -17.50
CA LEU A 334 3.92 -2.20 -18.50
C LEU A 334 3.06 -1.61 -19.62
N GLY A 335 2.35 -0.51 -19.35
CA GLY A 335 1.40 0.11 -20.27
C GLY A 335 2.03 1.19 -21.17
N THR A 336 3.09 1.86 -20.73
CA THR A 336 3.73 2.94 -21.48
C THR A 336 4.73 2.37 -22.47
N LYS A 337 4.30 2.05 -23.69
CA LYS A 337 5.16 1.44 -24.73
C LYS A 337 5.40 2.34 -25.92
N SER A 338 4.58 3.38 -26.09
CA SER A 338 4.60 4.28 -27.23
C SER A 338 4.37 5.72 -26.82
N MET A 339 4.67 6.66 -27.72
CA MET A 339 4.39 8.06 -27.51
C MET A 339 2.88 8.35 -27.39
N SER A 340 2.03 7.53 -28.03
CA SER A 340 0.57 7.59 -27.86
C SER A 340 0.17 7.35 -26.40
N ASP A 341 0.77 6.35 -25.74
CA ASP A 341 0.47 6.04 -24.33
C ASP A 341 0.94 7.19 -23.41
N ALA A 342 2.08 7.81 -23.72
CA ALA A 342 2.59 8.96 -22.98
C ALA A 342 1.67 10.19 -23.11
N TYR A 343 1.24 10.53 -24.34
CA TYR A 343 0.29 11.63 -24.58
C TYR A 343 -1.06 11.38 -23.90
N GLU A 344 -1.59 10.16 -23.97
CA GLU A 344 -2.84 9.77 -23.30
C GLU A 344 -2.73 9.98 -21.79
N ALA A 345 -1.65 9.52 -21.17
CA ALA A 345 -1.42 9.69 -19.73
C ALA A 345 -1.28 11.17 -19.30
N PHE A 346 -0.57 11.99 -20.09
CA PHE A 346 -0.43 13.43 -19.82
C PHE A 346 -1.74 14.18 -20.02
N TYR A 347 -2.53 13.80 -21.03
CA TYR A 347 -3.85 14.36 -21.27
C TYR A 347 -4.83 14.03 -20.14
N ASP A 348 -4.86 12.77 -19.70
CA ASP A 348 -5.68 12.32 -18.58
C ASP A 348 -5.30 13.03 -17.28
N PHE A 349 -4.01 13.15 -17.01
CA PHE A 349 -3.51 13.95 -15.88
C PHE A 349 -4.02 15.39 -15.96
N ALA A 350 -3.86 16.06 -17.11
CA ALA A 350 -4.23 17.46 -17.27
C ALA A 350 -5.75 17.65 -17.07
N ARG A 351 -6.56 16.71 -17.55
CA ARG A 351 -8.01 16.65 -17.30
C ARG A 351 -8.33 16.49 -15.81
N THR A 352 -7.63 15.58 -15.11
CA THR A 352 -7.82 15.37 -13.67
C THR A 352 -7.46 16.61 -12.86
N VAL A 353 -6.32 17.25 -13.12
CA VAL A 353 -5.92 18.47 -12.41
C VAL A 353 -6.88 19.61 -12.72
N LYS A 354 -7.26 19.81 -13.99
CA LYS A 354 -8.24 20.83 -14.42
C LYS A 354 -9.57 20.72 -13.65
N ALA A 355 -10.04 19.51 -13.39
CA ALA A 355 -11.26 19.27 -12.60
C ALA A 355 -11.11 19.58 -11.10
N LYS A 356 -9.88 19.60 -10.56
CA LYS A 356 -9.58 19.88 -9.15
C LYS A 356 -9.26 21.36 -8.86
N ILE A 357 -9.15 22.21 -9.88
CA ILE A 357 -8.76 23.62 -9.71
C ILE A 357 -9.89 24.37 -8.97
N ASP A 358 -9.59 24.85 -7.77
CA ASP A 358 -10.42 25.84 -7.09
C ASP A 358 -10.17 27.23 -7.71
N ARG A 359 -11.24 27.93 -8.06
CA ARG A 359 -11.16 29.29 -8.65
C ARG A 359 -10.65 30.33 -7.66
N ASN A 360 -10.74 30.06 -6.37
CA ASN A 360 -10.24 30.94 -5.31
C ASN A 360 -8.75 30.73 -5.02
N ASP A 361 -8.13 29.67 -5.56
CA ASP A 361 -6.71 29.41 -5.37
C ASP A 361 -5.85 30.49 -6.08
N PRO A 362 -4.83 31.06 -5.41
CA PRO A 362 -3.99 32.12 -6.00
C PRO A 362 -3.27 31.71 -7.29
N SER A 363 -2.94 30.42 -7.44
CA SER A 363 -2.25 29.85 -8.60
C SER A 363 -3.20 29.37 -9.71
N ALA A 364 -4.52 29.31 -9.44
CA ALA A 364 -5.53 28.71 -10.32
C ALA A 364 -5.44 29.12 -11.79
N THR A 365 -5.25 30.41 -12.07
CA THR A 365 -5.16 30.92 -13.46
C THR A 365 -3.89 30.41 -14.16
N LYS A 366 -2.76 30.36 -13.43
CA LYS A 366 -1.49 29.85 -13.94
C LYS A 366 -1.57 28.34 -14.15
N THR A 367 -2.13 27.60 -13.18
CA THR A 367 -2.35 26.15 -13.28
C THR A 367 -3.23 25.81 -14.46
N LEU A 368 -4.37 26.50 -14.62
CA LEU A 368 -5.30 26.28 -15.72
C LEU A 368 -4.62 26.45 -17.07
N ARG A 369 -3.83 27.52 -17.24
CA ARG A 369 -3.05 27.75 -18.46
C ARG A 369 -2.06 26.61 -18.73
N CYS A 370 -1.31 26.17 -17.73
CA CYS A 370 -0.30 25.12 -17.92
C CYS A 370 -0.96 23.76 -18.23
N VAL A 371 -2.09 23.39 -17.62
CA VAL A 371 -2.81 22.16 -17.99
C VAL A 371 -3.47 22.25 -19.37
N GLU A 372 -3.99 23.42 -19.77
CA GLU A 372 -4.54 23.62 -21.11
C GLU A 372 -3.48 23.54 -22.20
N GLU A 373 -2.26 24.02 -21.92
CA GLU A 373 -1.12 23.87 -22.82
C GLU A 373 -0.72 22.40 -23.00
N ILE A 374 -0.67 21.62 -21.91
CA ILE A 374 -0.45 20.17 -21.97
C ILE A 374 -1.54 19.48 -22.81
N GLN A 375 -2.82 19.80 -22.56
CA GLN A 375 -3.94 19.25 -23.33
C GLN A 375 -3.79 19.55 -24.82
N LYS A 376 -3.48 20.81 -25.15
CA LYS A 376 -3.30 21.25 -26.52
C LYS A 376 -2.16 20.51 -27.21
N VAL A 377 -1.00 20.35 -26.57
CA VAL A 377 0.13 19.60 -27.14
C VAL A 377 -0.23 18.13 -27.38
N CYS A 378 -0.94 17.50 -26.44
CA CYS A 378 -1.43 16.14 -26.63
C CYS A 378 -2.44 16.04 -27.78
N GLU A 379 -3.37 16.99 -27.91
CA GLU A 379 -4.36 17.03 -29.00
C GLU A 379 -3.72 17.27 -30.37
N ASP A 380 -2.83 18.27 -30.46
CA ASP A 380 -2.09 18.65 -31.68
C ASP A 380 -1.17 17.51 -32.17
N SER A 381 -0.79 16.57 -31.29
CA SER A 381 -0.02 15.38 -31.67
C SER A 381 -0.74 14.48 -32.68
N GLY A 382 -2.09 14.50 -32.70
CA GLY A 382 -2.92 13.62 -33.52
C GLY A 382 -2.91 12.15 -33.11
N LEU A 383 -2.26 11.78 -32.00
CA LEU A 383 -2.09 10.38 -31.57
C LEU A 383 -3.15 9.89 -30.56
N LEU A 384 -3.97 10.78 -29.98
CA LEU A 384 -4.97 10.42 -28.96
C LEU A 384 -6.10 9.49 -29.49
N ASN A 385 -6.30 9.40 -30.81
CA ASN A 385 -7.42 8.67 -31.43
C ASN A 385 -7.07 7.31 -32.05
N GLN A 386 -5.84 6.79 -31.92
CA GLN A 386 -5.48 5.51 -32.58
C GLN A 386 -6.07 4.23 -31.93
N ARG A 387 -6.89 4.36 -30.88
CA ARG A 387 -7.73 3.26 -30.33
C ARG A 387 -9.22 3.35 -30.69
N SER A 388 -9.69 4.42 -31.32
CA SER A 388 -11.14 4.63 -31.57
C SER A 388 -11.70 3.91 -32.81
N SER A 389 -10.86 3.34 -33.70
CA SER A 389 -11.32 2.74 -34.95
C SER A 389 -11.95 1.34 -34.84
N PHE A 390 -12.24 0.84 -33.63
CA PHE A 390 -12.97 -0.42 -33.40
C PHE A 390 -14.31 -0.27 -32.68
N LEU A 391 -14.67 0.94 -32.23
CA LEU A 391 -15.90 1.17 -31.44
C LEU A 391 -16.93 2.11 -32.12
N GLU A 392 -16.62 2.67 -33.29
CA GLU A 392 -17.58 3.48 -34.06
C GLU A 392 -18.54 2.64 -34.92
N THR A 393 -19.32 1.78 -34.28
CA THR A 393 -20.69 1.51 -34.74
C THR A 393 -21.60 1.38 -33.53
N GLY A 394 -22.19 2.49 -33.11
CA GLY A 394 -23.44 2.48 -32.37
C GLY A 394 -23.42 3.17 -31.01
N ALA A 395 -23.54 4.50 -30.99
CA ALA A 395 -24.31 5.20 -29.96
C ALA A 395 -24.55 6.65 -30.40
N SER A 396 -25.72 6.90 -30.99
CA SER A 396 -26.28 8.25 -31.09
C SER A 396 -26.89 8.61 -29.74
N GLU A 397 -26.44 9.72 -29.17
CA GLU A 397 -26.99 10.34 -27.97
C GLU A 397 -28.51 10.56 -28.08
N LYS A 398 -29.24 10.20 -27.02
CA LYS A 398 -30.50 10.86 -26.66
C LYS A 398 -30.51 11.16 -25.18
N ARG A 399 -30.38 12.45 -24.86
CA ARG A 399 -30.81 13.08 -23.60
C ARG A 399 -32.26 12.71 -23.31
N PHE A 400 -32.54 12.23 -22.10
CA PHE A 400 -33.86 12.32 -21.49
C PHE A 400 -33.77 13.07 -20.16
N GLN A 401 -34.59 14.11 -20.07
CA GLN A 401 -34.83 14.94 -18.90
C GLN A 401 -35.44 14.10 -17.78
N VAL A 402 -34.92 14.29 -16.57
CA VAL A 402 -35.50 13.75 -15.34
C VAL A 402 -36.78 14.51 -15.04
N GLN A 403 -37.91 13.81 -15.09
CA GLN A 403 -39.20 14.29 -14.60
C GLN A 403 -39.52 13.55 -13.29
N HIS A 404 -39.73 14.34 -12.24
CA HIS A 404 -40.18 13.89 -10.93
C HIS A 404 -41.50 13.10 -11.02
N GLY A 405 -41.48 11.87 -10.52
CA GLY A 405 -42.66 11.06 -10.26
C GLY A 405 -42.37 10.10 -9.10
N TRP A 406 -42.68 10.54 -7.89
CA TRP A 406 -42.65 9.72 -6.69
C TRP A 406 -43.78 8.68 -6.81
N SER A 407 -43.44 7.39 -6.92
CA SER A 407 -44.31 6.31 -6.45
C SER A 407 -43.50 5.40 -5.56
N SER A 408 -43.85 5.39 -4.29
CA SER A 408 -43.40 4.46 -3.27
C SER A 408 -43.68 3.01 -3.69
N SER A 409 -42.65 2.30 -4.12
CA SER A 409 -42.62 0.85 -4.11
C SER A 409 -41.38 0.44 -3.33
N VAL A 410 -41.61 -0.22 -2.20
CA VAL A 410 -40.62 -0.81 -1.30
C VAL A 410 -39.55 -1.52 -2.14
N GLU A 411 -38.31 -1.03 -2.11
CA GLU A 411 -37.15 -1.81 -2.56
C GLU A 411 -37.12 -3.09 -1.72
N GLU A 412 -37.34 -4.24 -2.34
CA GLU A 412 -37.10 -5.53 -1.70
C GLU A 412 -35.63 -5.58 -1.28
N GLN A 413 -35.39 -5.43 0.02
CA GLN A 413 -34.08 -5.40 0.61
C GLN A 413 -33.43 -6.78 0.43
N LEU A 414 -32.49 -6.89 -0.50
CA LEU A 414 -31.78 -8.14 -0.84
C LEU A 414 -31.00 -8.65 0.39
N ASP A 415 -31.40 -9.78 1.00
CA ASP A 415 -30.69 -10.39 2.13
C ASP A 415 -29.41 -11.09 1.64
N PRO A 416 -28.19 -10.60 1.98
CA PRO A 416 -26.93 -11.20 1.53
C PRO A 416 -26.78 -12.68 1.92
N SER A 417 -27.38 -13.09 3.03
CA SER A 417 -27.28 -14.47 3.53
C SER A 417 -28.07 -15.45 2.68
N SER A 418 -29.20 -14.99 2.12
CA SER A 418 -30.07 -15.82 1.28
C SER A 418 -29.42 -16.23 -0.04
N LEU A 419 -28.56 -15.38 -0.61
CA LEU A 419 -27.89 -15.63 -1.90
C LEU A 419 -26.93 -16.81 -1.89
N VAL A 420 -26.38 -17.15 -0.72
CA VAL A 420 -25.36 -18.19 -0.55
C VAL A 420 -25.76 -19.23 0.50
N ALA A 421 -27.04 -19.25 0.90
CA ALA A 421 -27.55 -20.09 1.99
C ALA A 421 -27.26 -21.58 1.78
N ASP A 422 -27.49 -22.09 0.57
CA ASP A 422 -27.25 -23.50 0.23
C ASP A 422 -25.77 -23.89 0.35
N GLU A 423 -24.88 -23.01 -0.11
CA GLU A 423 -23.43 -23.25 -0.03
C GLU A 423 -22.90 -23.13 1.39
N VAL A 424 -23.39 -22.15 2.16
CA VAL A 424 -23.04 -22.00 3.58
C VAL A 424 -23.53 -23.21 4.37
N SER A 425 -24.71 -23.74 4.06
CA SER A 425 -25.23 -24.99 4.64
C SER A 425 -24.35 -26.19 4.28
N LEU A 426 -23.93 -26.31 3.02
CA LEU A 426 -23.00 -27.34 2.56
C LEU A 426 -21.66 -27.27 3.29
N ILE A 427 -21.09 -26.07 3.45
CA ILE A 427 -19.87 -25.84 4.22
C ILE A 427 -20.07 -26.27 5.68
N GLY A 428 -21.20 -25.93 6.29
CA GLY A 428 -21.56 -26.38 7.64
C GLY A 428 -21.56 -27.92 7.77
N ASN A 429 -22.14 -28.63 6.80
CA ASN A 429 -22.14 -30.10 6.77
C ASN A 429 -20.72 -30.66 6.68
N ARG A 430 -19.89 -30.15 5.76
CA ARG A 430 -18.51 -30.64 5.57
C ARG A 430 -17.60 -30.32 6.76
N LEU A 431 -17.84 -29.21 7.46
CA LEU A 431 -17.14 -28.90 8.70
C LEU A 431 -17.39 -29.98 9.77
N ARG A 432 -18.63 -30.47 9.92
CA ARG A 432 -18.91 -31.59 10.84
C ARG A 432 -18.18 -32.87 10.43
N GLU A 433 -18.17 -33.19 9.14
CA GLU A 433 -17.49 -34.39 8.63
C GLU A 433 -15.97 -34.34 8.83
N MET A 434 -15.35 -33.15 8.77
CA MET A 434 -13.91 -32.99 8.95
C MET A 434 -13.42 -33.15 10.39
N VAL A 435 -14.33 -33.07 11.37
CA VAL A 435 -13.99 -33.05 12.79
C VAL A 435 -14.10 -34.45 13.44
N VAL A 436 -14.39 -35.47 12.65
CA VAL A 436 -14.41 -36.87 13.10
C VAL A 436 -13.01 -37.32 13.56
N SER A 437 -12.94 -38.01 14.70
CA SER A 437 -11.71 -38.57 15.27
C SER A 437 -11.93 -39.98 15.81
N GLU A 438 -10.92 -40.84 15.71
CA GLU A 438 -10.92 -42.19 16.32
C GLU A 438 -10.92 -42.12 17.86
N VAL A 439 -10.60 -40.96 18.44
CA VAL A 439 -10.64 -40.70 19.88
C VAL A 439 -11.97 -40.03 20.23
N PRO A 440 -12.93 -40.73 20.87
CA PRO A 440 -14.30 -40.22 21.04
C PRO A 440 -14.39 -38.92 21.84
N LYS A 441 -13.54 -38.76 22.86
CA LYS A 441 -13.48 -37.52 23.67
C LYS A 441 -13.02 -36.32 22.85
N LEU A 442 -12.07 -36.51 21.93
CA LEU A 442 -11.57 -35.44 21.08
C LEU A 442 -12.60 -35.05 20.02
N ALA A 443 -13.29 -36.04 19.43
CA ALA A 443 -14.39 -35.79 18.49
C ALA A 443 -15.50 -34.97 19.15
N LEU A 444 -15.97 -35.37 20.33
CA LEU A 444 -17.01 -34.65 21.09
C LEU A 444 -16.61 -33.20 21.42
N ALA A 445 -15.34 -33.00 21.77
CA ALA A 445 -14.79 -31.69 22.12
C ALA A 445 -14.69 -30.77 20.89
N ALA A 446 -14.17 -31.29 19.78
CA ALA A 446 -13.98 -30.52 18.57
C ALA A 446 -15.31 -30.25 17.82
N GLU A 447 -16.30 -31.15 17.91
CA GLU A 447 -17.64 -30.95 17.34
C GLU A 447 -18.48 -29.91 18.09
N TYR A 448 -18.07 -29.50 19.31
CA TYR A 448 -18.90 -28.73 20.24
C TYR A 448 -19.58 -27.51 19.59
N PHE A 449 -18.81 -26.70 18.85
CA PHE A 449 -19.30 -25.49 18.18
C PHE A 449 -19.82 -25.70 16.75
N PHE A 450 -19.82 -26.95 16.25
CA PHE A 450 -20.37 -27.33 14.94
C PHE A 450 -21.73 -28.05 15.04
N LYS A 451 -22.26 -28.20 16.26
CA LYS A 451 -23.60 -28.76 16.49
C LYS A 451 -24.69 -27.78 16.09
N MET A 452 -25.73 -28.31 15.45
CA MET A 452 -26.95 -27.57 15.09
C MET A 452 -27.50 -26.76 16.27
N GLY A 453 -27.65 -25.45 16.08
CA GLY A 453 -28.12 -24.51 17.11
C GLY A 453 -27.04 -23.79 17.92
N LEU A 454 -25.78 -24.27 17.90
CA LEU A 454 -24.61 -23.60 18.50
C LEU A 454 -23.70 -22.92 17.46
N GLU A 455 -23.97 -23.21 16.18
CA GLU A 455 -23.29 -22.61 15.03
C GLU A 455 -23.54 -21.09 15.03
N GLY A 456 -22.49 -20.31 14.80
CA GLY A 456 -22.62 -18.84 14.72
C GLY A 456 -23.44 -18.42 13.51
N LYS A 457 -23.67 -17.11 13.33
CA LYS A 457 -24.38 -16.52 12.16
C LYS A 457 -23.67 -16.75 10.80
N ARG A 458 -22.71 -17.68 10.72
CA ARG A 458 -21.89 -18.08 9.55
C ARG A 458 -21.39 -16.91 8.70
N PHE A 459 -21.09 -15.80 9.36
CA PHE A 459 -20.72 -14.54 8.74
C PHE A 459 -19.50 -14.66 7.80
N ARG A 460 -18.46 -15.37 8.23
CA ARG A 460 -17.22 -15.57 7.46
C ARG A 460 -17.46 -16.40 6.18
N PRO A 461 -18.09 -17.60 6.24
CA PRO A 461 -18.50 -18.31 5.04
C PRO A 461 -19.35 -17.47 4.07
N THR A 462 -20.32 -16.70 4.55
CA THR A 462 -21.17 -15.83 3.71
C THR A 462 -20.34 -14.81 2.93
N ILE A 463 -19.46 -14.08 3.61
CA ILE A 463 -18.54 -13.12 2.97
C ILE A 463 -17.74 -13.79 1.86
N LEU A 464 -17.18 -14.96 2.17
CA LEU A 464 -16.28 -15.66 1.26
C LEU A 464 -17.00 -16.21 0.03
N MET A 465 -18.22 -16.72 0.18
CA MET A 465 -19.01 -17.21 -0.95
C MET A 465 -19.54 -16.06 -1.83
N LEU A 466 -19.95 -14.96 -1.22
CA LEU A 466 -20.31 -13.75 -1.96
C LEU A 466 -19.11 -13.17 -2.71
N MET A 467 -17.92 -13.13 -2.09
CA MET A 467 -16.69 -12.72 -2.75
C MET A 467 -16.34 -13.65 -3.92
N ALA A 468 -16.45 -14.97 -3.75
CA ALA A 468 -16.23 -15.92 -4.83
C ALA A 468 -17.19 -15.68 -6.01
N SER A 469 -18.48 -15.43 -5.74
CA SER A 469 -19.47 -15.10 -6.78
C SER A 469 -19.24 -13.73 -7.42
N ALA A 470 -18.78 -12.73 -6.66
CA ALA A 470 -18.47 -11.38 -7.15
C ALA A 470 -17.27 -11.31 -8.10
N LEU A 471 -16.49 -12.41 -8.21
CA LEU A 471 -15.26 -12.50 -8.97
C LEU A 471 -15.36 -13.43 -10.20
N ASN A 472 -16.35 -14.31 -10.26
CA ASN A 472 -16.44 -15.33 -11.30
C ASN A 472 -17.34 -14.84 -12.45
N GLU A 473 -16.74 -14.16 -13.43
CA GLU A 473 -17.43 -13.94 -14.71
C GLU A 473 -17.56 -15.26 -15.47
N SER A 474 -18.70 -15.47 -16.13
CA SER A 474 -18.93 -16.63 -16.98
C SER A 474 -17.96 -16.60 -18.17
N VAL A 475 -16.85 -17.35 -18.05
CA VAL A 475 -15.85 -17.51 -19.12
C VAL A 475 -16.53 -18.06 -20.38
N PRO A 476 -16.36 -17.44 -21.57
CA PRO A 476 -16.87 -18.01 -22.81
C PRO A 476 -16.18 -19.35 -23.12
N ASN A 477 -16.93 -20.44 -22.93
CA ASN A 477 -16.80 -21.71 -23.66
C ASN A 477 -15.43 -22.44 -23.69
N VAL A 478 -14.74 -22.60 -22.54
CA VAL A 478 -13.85 -23.75 -22.36
C VAL A 478 -13.98 -24.32 -20.94
N ALA A 479 -14.55 -25.52 -20.85
CA ALA A 479 -14.56 -26.46 -19.72
C ALA A 479 -15.51 -26.16 -18.52
N THR A 480 -16.74 -26.66 -18.62
CA THR A 480 -17.73 -26.82 -17.54
C THR A 480 -17.25 -27.62 -16.31
N ASN A 481 -16.08 -28.26 -16.36
CA ASN A 481 -15.49 -28.97 -15.22
C ASN A 481 -14.61 -28.08 -14.31
N PHE A 482 -13.94 -27.05 -14.87
CA PHE A 482 -13.02 -26.20 -14.10
C PHE A 482 -13.76 -25.25 -13.14
N SER A 483 -14.94 -24.77 -13.53
CA SER A 483 -15.79 -23.91 -12.68
C SER A 483 -16.20 -24.63 -11.37
N ASN A 484 -16.54 -25.92 -11.46
CA ASN A 484 -16.86 -26.74 -10.29
C ASN A 484 -15.64 -26.99 -9.40
N GLU A 485 -14.47 -27.31 -9.99
CA GLU A 485 -13.24 -27.52 -9.20
C GLU A 485 -12.80 -26.24 -8.48
N LEU A 486 -12.84 -25.09 -9.17
CA LEU A 486 -12.55 -23.79 -8.59
C LEU A 486 -13.48 -23.49 -7.41
N ARG A 487 -14.79 -23.65 -7.60
CA ARG A 487 -15.78 -23.36 -6.54
C ARG A 487 -15.55 -24.25 -5.32
N ILE A 488 -15.25 -25.54 -5.51
CA ILE A 488 -14.90 -26.46 -4.41
C ILE A 488 -13.66 -25.98 -3.65
N ARG A 489 -12.63 -25.50 -4.35
CA ARG A 489 -11.41 -24.95 -3.73
C ARG A 489 -11.69 -23.65 -2.97
N GLN A 490 -12.57 -22.79 -3.47
CA GLN A 490 -13.01 -21.57 -2.78
C GLN A 490 -13.83 -21.90 -1.52
N GLN A 491 -14.74 -22.88 -1.60
CA GLN A 491 -15.49 -23.36 -0.43
C GLN A 491 -14.56 -23.98 0.63
N ARG A 492 -13.50 -24.68 0.20
CA ARG A 492 -12.47 -25.22 1.11
C ARG A 492 -11.77 -24.11 1.90
N ILE A 493 -11.53 -22.94 1.31
CA ILE A 493 -11.02 -21.77 2.03
C ILE A 493 -12.02 -21.28 3.08
N ALA A 494 -13.32 -21.26 2.77
CA ALA A 494 -14.34 -20.90 3.76
C ALA A 494 -14.40 -21.87 4.94
N GLU A 495 -14.24 -23.18 4.68
CA GLU A 495 -14.11 -24.19 5.74
C GLU A 495 -12.86 -23.96 6.61
N ILE A 496 -11.69 -23.76 5.99
CA ILE A 496 -10.44 -23.49 6.69
C ILE A 496 -10.56 -22.23 7.57
N THR A 497 -11.17 -21.18 7.01
CA THR A 497 -11.38 -19.91 7.71
C THR A 497 -12.24 -20.08 8.96
N GLU A 498 -13.33 -20.83 8.84
CA GLU A 498 -14.23 -21.10 9.97
C GLU A 498 -13.57 -22.03 11.01
N MET A 499 -12.79 -23.03 10.59
CA MET A 499 -12.04 -23.89 11.51
C MET A 499 -10.99 -23.10 12.30
N PHE A 500 -10.24 -22.21 11.65
CA PHE A 500 -9.28 -21.33 12.33
C PHE A 500 -9.98 -20.41 13.34
N HIS A 501 -11.14 -19.86 12.98
CA HIS A 501 -11.91 -19.04 13.91
C HIS A 501 -12.43 -19.84 15.11
N VAL A 502 -12.98 -21.04 14.90
CA VAL A 502 -13.48 -21.88 16.00
C VAL A 502 -12.33 -22.36 16.89
N ALA A 503 -11.18 -22.72 16.29
CA ALA A 503 -9.98 -23.07 17.04
C ALA A 503 -9.51 -21.90 17.92
N SER A 504 -9.46 -20.68 17.38
CA SER A 504 -9.09 -19.50 18.16
C SER A 504 -10.06 -19.27 19.31
N LEU A 505 -11.38 -19.42 19.11
CA LEU A 505 -12.36 -19.30 20.18
C LEU A 505 -12.16 -20.33 21.31
N LEU A 506 -11.80 -21.57 20.96
CA LEU A 506 -11.52 -22.62 21.96
C LEU A 506 -10.26 -22.31 22.78
N HIS A 507 -9.24 -21.73 22.14
CA HIS A 507 -8.03 -21.28 22.82
C HIS A 507 -8.31 -20.04 23.68
N ASP A 508 -9.01 -19.04 23.14
CA ASP A 508 -9.42 -17.83 23.85
C ASP A 508 -10.25 -18.17 25.10
N ASP A 509 -11.20 -19.11 25.01
CA ASP A 509 -12.01 -19.54 26.17
C ASP A 509 -11.14 -20.07 27.33
N VAL A 510 -10.00 -20.71 27.02
CA VAL A 510 -9.05 -21.19 28.03
C VAL A 510 -8.18 -20.05 28.57
N LEU A 511 -7.77 -19.11 27.72
CA LEU A 511 -6.93 -17.99 28.12
C LEU A 511 -7.71 -16.94 28.94
N ASP A 512 -8.99 -16.76 28.63
CA ASP A 512 -9.91 -15.83 29.30
C ASP A 512 -10.60 -16.45 30.55
N ASP A 513 -10.32 -17.71 30.90
CA ASP A 513 -11.04 -18.48 31.93
C ASP A 513 -12.58 -18.36 31.80
N ALA A 514 -13.09 -18.41 30.56
CA ALA A 514 -14.49 -18.15 30.28
C ALA A 514 -15.38 -19.30 30.78
N ASP A 515 -16.47 -18.99 31.50
CA ASP A 515 -17.50 -19.98 31.89
C ASP A 515 -18.55 -20.20 30.77
N THR A 516 -18.76 -19.20 29.92
CA THR A 516 -19.80 -19.22 28.87
C THR A 516 -19.32 -18.58 27.56
N ARG A 517 -19.83 -19.09 26.44
CA ARG A 517 -19.62 -18.58 25.08
C ARG A 517 -20.95 -18.65 24.32
N ARG A 518 -21.36 -17.54 23.71
CA ARG A 518 -22.64 -17.43 22.97
C ARG A 518 -23.87 -17.86 23.81
N GLY A 519 -23.86 -17.55 25.11
CA GLY A 519 -24.95 -17.91 26.02
C GLY A 519 -25.02 -19.39 26.42
N VAL A 520 -24.07 -20.23 26.01
CA VAL A 520 -23.93 -21.62 26.48
C VAL A 520 -22.62 -21.82 27.25
N GLN A 521 -22.51 -22.90 28.01
CA GLN A 521 -21.28 -23.21 28.77
C GLN A 521 -20.09 -23.36 27.81
N SER A 522 -18.94 -22.80 28.17
CA SER A 522 -17.72 -22.94 27.39
C SER A 522 -17.18 -24.38 27.47
N LEU A 523 -16.33 -24.76 26.50
CA LEU A 523 -15.78 -26.12 26.48
C LEU A 523 -14.79 -26.36 27.62
N ASN A 524 -14.00 -25.35 28.00
CA ASN A 524 -13.05 -25.44 29.11
C ASN A 524 -13.76 -25.64 30.44
N PHE A 525 -14.93 -25.02 30.63
CA PHE A 525 -15.77 -25.26 31.80
C PHE A 525 -16.30 -26.70 31.83
N LEU A 526 -16.77 -27.22 30.68
CA LEU A 526 -17.39 -28.55 30.59
C LEU A 526 -16.41 -29.71 30.64
N MET A 527 -15.26 -29.57 29.98
CA MET A 527 -14.33 -30.67 29.72
C MET A 527 -12.88 -30.39 30.14
N GLY A 528 -12.63 -29.21 30.72
CA GLY A 528 -11.32 -28.79 31.21
C GLY A 528 -10.42 -28.17 30.15
N ASN A 529 -9.45 -27.37 30.62
CA ASN A 529 -8.52 -26.62 29.78
C ASN A 529 -7.71 -27.54 28.85
N LYS A 530 -7.23 -28.68 29.36
CA LYS A 530 -6.41 -29.63 28.59
C LYS A 530 -7.12 -30.14 27.33
N LEU A 531 -8.39 -30.53 27.45
CA LEU A 531 -9.12 -31.05 26.30
C LEU A 531 -9.50 -29.94 25.33
N SER A 532 -9.77 -28.73 25.83
CA SER A 532 -10.11 -27.57 25.01
C SER A 532 -8.94 -27.10 24.14
N VAL A 533 -7.73 -27.06 24.72
CA VAL A 533 -6.50 -26.78 23.95
C VAL A 533 -6.28 -27.82 22.86
N LEU A 534 -6.37 -29.11 23.20
CA LEU A 534 -6.20 -30.21 22.23
C LEU A 534 -7.28 -30.21 21.14
N ALA A 535 -8.52 -29.81 21.46
CA ALA A 535 -9.58 -29.66 20.47
C ALA A 535 -9.26 -28.53 19.49
N GLY A 536 -8.77 -27.38 19.97
CA GLY A 536 -8.30 -26.30 19.12
C GLY A 536 -7.12 -26.74 18.23
N ASP A 537 -6.11 -27.41 18.79
CA ASP A 537 -4.95 -27.92 18.04
C ASP A 537 -5.37 -28.92 16.95
N PHE A 538 -6.35 -29.77 17.27
CA PHE A 538 -6.90 -30.72 16.31
C PHE A 538 -7.60 -30.01 15.14
N LEU A 539 -8.39 -28.97 15.39
CA LEU A 539 -9.02 -28.16 14.34
C LEU A 539 -7.98 -27.44 13.48
N LEU A 540 -6.94 -26.85 14.08
CA LEU A 540 -5.83 -26.24 13.35
C LEU A 540 -5.11 -27.26 12.46
N SER A 541 -4.83 -28.44 12.98
CA SER A 541 -4.21 -29.53 12.21
C SER A 541 -5.07 -29.95 11.02
N ARG A 542 -6.39 -30.12 11.21
CA ARG A 542 -7.32 -30.47 10.13
C ARG A 542 -7.38 -29.38 9.06
N ALA A 543 -7.42 -28.13 9.48
CA ALA A 543 -7.40 -26.98 8.58
C ALA A 543 -6.09 -26.87 7.79
N CYS A 544 -4.92 -27.15 8.40
CA CYS A 544 -3.63 -27.20 7.69
C CYS A 544 -3.57 -28.32 6.65
N VAL A 545 -4.10 -29.51 6.95
CA VAL A 545 -4.21 -30.61 5.97
C VAL A 545 -5.12 -30.21 4.80
N ALA A 546 -6.27 -29.60 5.09
CA ALA A 546 -7.17 -29.08 4.08
C ALA A 546 -6.50 -27.99 3.23
N LEU A 547 -5.74 -27.08 3.84
CA LEU A 547 -4.99 -26.01 3.17
C LEU A 547 -3.90 -26.58 2.24
N ALA A 548 -3.13 -27.56 2.70
CA ALA A 548 -2.12 -28.23 1.88
C ALA A 548 -2.73 -28.94 0.66
N SER A 549 -3.95 -29.48 0.80
CA SER A 549 -4.66 -30.14 -0.31
C SER A 549 -5.01 -29.21 -1.48
N LEU A 550 -5.02 -27.88 -1.25
CA LEU A 550 -5.26 -26.90 -2.29
C LEU A 550 -4.11 -26.76 -3.29
N LYS A 551 -2.92 -27.30 -2.97
CA LYS A 551 -1.72 -27.30 -3.84
C LYS A 551 -1.40 -25.92 -4.43
N ASN A 552 -1.61 -24.87 -3.64
CA ASN A 552 -1.28 -23.50 -4.02
C ASN A 552 -0.41 -22.88 -2.91
N VAL A 553 0.88 -22.71 -3.19
CA VAL A 553 1.88 -22.25 -2.21
C VAL A 553 1.60 -20.81 -1.76
N GLU A 554 1.11 -19.95 -2.66
CA GLU A 554 0.77 -18.56 -2.35
C GLU A 554 -0.39 -18.51 -1.34
N VAL A 555 -1.45 -19.29 -1.59
CA VAL A 555 -2.59 -19.42 -0.68
C VAL A 555 -2.21 -20.07 0.65
N PHE A 556 -1.35 -21.09 0.62
CA PHE A 556 -0.84 -21.73 1.83
C PHE A 556 -0.10 -20.72 2.71
N SER A 557 0.88 -20.01 2.15
CA SER A 557 1.69 -19.01 2.86
C SER A 557 0.82 -17.88 3.45
N LEU A 558 -0.18 -17.46 2.70
CA LEU A 558 -1.06 -16.37 3.08
C LEU A 558 -1.99 -16.75 4.25
N ILE A 559 -2.59 -17.94 4.21
CA ILE A 559 -3.46 -18.42 5.27
C ILE A 559 -2.65 -18.89 6.48
N SER A 560 -1.47 -19.49 6.31
CA SER A 560 -0.60 -19.85 7.43
C SER A 560 -0.12 -18.62 8.21
N GLY A 561 0.15 -17.50 7.53
CA GLY A 561 0.50 -16.23 8.17
C GLY A 561 -0.62 -15.68 9.07
N VAL A 562 -1.89 -16.04 8.82
CA VAL A 562 -2.98 -15.67 9.72
C VAL A 562 -2.83 -16.32 11.10
N LEU A 563 -2.30 -17.55 11.20
CA LEU A 563 -2.07 -18.18 12.51
C LEU A 563 -1.07 -17.36 13.35
N GLU A 564 -0.01 -16.87 12.71
CA GLU A 564 0.94 -15.97 13.36
C GLU A 564 0.26 -14.66 13.80
N HIS A 565 -0.60 -14.08 12.95
CA HIS A 565 -1.37 -12.89 13.33
C HIS A 565 -2.29 -13.14 14.53
N LEU A 566 -3.00 -14.26 14.57
CA LEU A 566 -3.90 -14.59 15.68
C LEU A 566 -3.13 -14.70 16.99
N VAL A 567 -2.02 -15.45 17.01
CA VAL A 567 -1.15 -15.57 18.19
C VAL A 567 -0.54 -14.21 18.56
N THR A 568 -0.08 -13.42 17.59
CA THR A 568 0.46 -12.08 17.83
C THR A 568 -0.59 -11.17 18.47
N GLY A 569 -1.83 -11.19 17.96
CA GLY A 569 -2.93 -10.41 18.49
C GLY A 569 -3.26 -10.79 19.93
N GLU A 570 -3.18 -12.08 20.26
CA GLU A 570 -3.39 -12.59 21.61
C GLU A 570 -2.29 -12.14 22.57
N ILE A 571 -1.02 -12.28 22.17
CA ILE A 571 0.11 -11.80 22.96
C ILE A 571 0.04 -10.29 23.17
N MET A 572 -0.34 -9.51 22.16
CA MET A 572 -0.53 -8.06 22.31
C MET A 572 -1.58 -7.73 23.37
N GLN A 573 -2.69 -8.48 23.43
CA GLN A 573 -3.71 -8.33 24.46
C GLN A 573 -3.15 -8.64 25.86
N MET A 574 -2.41 -9.76 26.00
CA MET A 574 -1.86 -10.21 27.27
C MET A 574 -0.73 -9.32 27.81
N THR A 575 0.11 -8.78 26.93
CA THR A 575 1.37 -8.09 27.29
C THR A 575 1.26 -6.57 27.32
N SER A 576 0.05 -6.02 27.15
CA SER A 576 -0.17 -4.57 27.17
C SER A 576 0.24 -3.94 28.50
N ILE A 577 1.43 -3.31 28.53
CA ILE A 577 1.99 -2.50 29.64
C ILE A 577 1.19 -1.19 29.76
N SER A 578 1.19 -0.50 30.91
CA SER A 578 0.40 0.72 31.15
C SER A 578 0.55 1.77 30.03
N GLU A 579 1.78 2.07 29.57
CA GLU A 579 2.06 3.02 28.48
C GLU A 579 1.46 2.62 27.12
N GLN A 580 1.13 1.34 26.94
CA GLN A 580 0.60 0.75 25.71
C GLN A 580 -0.95 0.72 25.69
N ARG A 581 -1.57 0.80 26.87
CA ARG A 581 -3.03 0.68 27.03
C ARG A 581 -3.82 1.88 26.50
N GLY A 582 -3.17 3.04 26.33
CA GLY A 582 -3.78 4.28 25.81
C GLY A 582 -3.64 4.50 24.29
N SER A 583 -2.95 3.62 23.55
CA SER A 583 -2.63 3.87 22.14
C SER A 583 -3.69 3.32 21.17
N MET A 584 -4.31 4.21 20.39
CA MET A 584 -5.23 3.84 19.31
C MET A 584 -4.54 2.97 18.24
N ASP A 585 -3.29 3.27 17.87
CA ASP A 585 -2.54 2.49 16.88
C ASP A 585 -2.33 1.04 17.31
N GLN A 586 -2.01 0.82 18.58
CA GLN A 586 -1.83 -0.53 19.13
C GLN A 586 -3.16 -1.28 19.20
N TYR A 587 -4.24 -0.61 19.60
CA TYR A 587 -5.58 -1.15 19.52
C TYR A 587 -5.91 -1.59 18.08
N MET A 588 -5.70 -0.72 17.09
CA MET A 588 -6.00 -1.04 15.68
C MET A 588 -5.16 -2.21 15.16
N ARG A 589 -3.88 -2.28 15.54
CA ARG A 589 -3.01 -3.41 15.18
C ARG A 589 -3.47 -4.72 15.83
N LYS A 590 -3.82 -4.70 17.12
CA LYS A 590 -4.39 -5.86 17.83
C LYS A 590 -5.68 -6.34 17.15
N THR A 591 -6.58 -5.40 16.87
CA THR A 591 -7.87 -5.65 16.22
C THR A 591 -7.72 -6.22 14.81
N TYR A 592 -6.74 -5.71 14.04
CA TYR A 592 -6.38 -6.33 12.77
C TYR A 592 -5.91 -7.77 12.96
N CYS A 593 -4.97 -8.01 13.86
CA CYS A 593 -4.40 -9.33 14.12
C CYS A 593 -5.45 -10.36 14.55
N LYS A 594 -6.26 -10.08 15.58
CA LYS A 594 -7.28 -11.01 16.13
C LYS A 594 -8.49 -11.22 15.22
N THR A 595 -8.93 -10.19 14.48
CA THR A 595 -10.22 -10.24 13.77
C THR A 595 -10.08 -10.04 12.27
N ALA A 596 -9.54 -8.91 11.82
CA ALA A 596 -9.60 -8.54 10.41
C ALA A 596 -8.67 -9.35 9.51
N SER A 597 -7.52 -9.79 10.02
CA SER A 597 -6.48 -10.48 9.27
C SER A 597 -7.00 -11.78 8.64
N LEU A 598 -7.81 -12.54 9.37
CA LEU A 598 -8.41 -13.79 8.90
C LEU A 598 -9.36 -13.54 7.73
N ILE A 599 -10.25 -12.55 7.82
CA ILE A 599 -11.21 -12.23 6.76
C ILE A 599 -10.47 -11.68 5.52
N ALA A 600 -9.56 -10.73 5.72
CA ALA A 600 -8.78 -10.09 4.66
C ALA A 600 -7.99 -11.12 3.84
N ASN A 601 -7.26 -12.00 4.53
CA ASN A 601 -6.45 -13.01 3.88
C ASN A 601 -7.32 -14.09 3.21
N SER A 602 -8.45 -14.49 3.81
CA SER A 602 -9.35 -15.44 3.16
C SER A 602 -10.02 -14.89 1.89
N CYS A 603 -10.44 -13.62 1.88
CA CYS A 603 -10.94 -12.96 0.67
C CYS A 603 -9.88 -12.91 -0.44
N LYS A 604 -8.63 -12.59 -0.07
CA LYS A 604 -7.49 -12.61 -0.98
C LYS A 604 -7.19 -14.01 -1.52
N ALA A 605 -7.23 -15.03 -0.66
CA ALA A 605 -7.02 -16.42 -1.06
C ALA A 605 -8.05 -16.90 -2.08
N ILE A 606 -9.33 -16.58 -1.88
CA ILE A 606 -10.41 -16.89 -2.84
C ILE A 606 -10.14 -16.25 -4.21
N THR A 607 -9.63 -15.03 -4.19
CA THR A 607 -9.32 -14.28 -5.40
C THR A 607 -8.11 -14.85 -6.14
N ILE A 608 -7.06 -15.24 -5.40
CA ILE A 608 -5.89 -15.92 -5.96
C ILE A 608 -6.27 -17.28 -6.57
N LEU A 609 -7.15 -18.05 -5.91
CA LEU A 609 -7.63 -19.32 -6.46
C LEU A 609 -8.41 -19.13 -7.76
N ALA A 610 -9.17 -18.04 -7.88
CA ALA A 610 -9.89 -17.68 -9.10
C ALA A 610 -8.98 -17.22 -10.26
N GLY A 611 -7.66 -17.15 -10.05
CA GLY A 611 -6.71 -16.68 -11.07
C GLY A 611 -6.84 -15.19 -11.38
N GLN A 612 -7.48 -14.44 -10.49
CA GLN A 612 -7.69 -13.00 -10.65
C GLN A 612 -6.38 -12.22 -10.49
N THR A 613 -6.37 -10.98 -10.99
CA THR A 613 -5.19 -10.13 -10.93
C THR A 613 -4.82 -9.79 -9.48
N THR A 614 -3.56 -9.42 -9.25
CA THR A 614 -3.10 -8.98 -7.93
C THR A 614 -3.87 -7.76 -7.43
N GLU A 615 -4.34 -6.90 -8.33
CA GLU A 615 -5.14 -5.72 -8.00
C GLU A 615 -6.51 -6.12 -7.43
N VAL A 616 -7.21 -7.02 -8.11
CA VAL A 616 -8.49 -7.57 -7.65
C VAL A 616 -8.30 -8.33 -6.33
N ALA A 617 -7.19 -9.07 -6.18
CA ALA A 617 -6.83 -9.74 -4.94
C ALA A 617 -6.55 -8.77 -3.77
N MET A 618 -6.02 -7.57 -4.06
CA MET A 618 -5.84 -6.52 -3.06
C MET A 618 -7.15 -5.83 -2.70
N LEU A 619 -8.02 -5.54 -3.67
CA LEU A 619 -9.36 -5.01 -3.39
C LEU A 619 -10.17 -5.97 -2.50
N ALA A 620 -10.09 -7.28 -2.77
CA ALA A 620 -10.70 -8.30 -1.92
C ALA A 620 -10.08 -8.35 -0.51
N TYR A 621 -8.76 -8.17 -0.41
CA TYR A 621 -8.07 -8.06 0.88
C TYR A 621 -8.51 -6.81 1.66
N ASP A 622 -8.55 -5.65 1.01
CA ASP A 622 -8.92 -4.37 1.63
C ASP A 622 -10.38 -4.38 2.07
N TYR A 623 -11.27 -4.99 1.28
CA TYR A 623 -12.65 -5.26 1.70
C TYR A 623 -12.68 -6.07 3.00
N GLY A 624 -12.01 -7.23 3.04
CA GLY A 624 -12.02 -8.09 4.22
C GLY A 624 -11.35 -7.44 5.45
N LYS A 625 -10.28 -6.66 5.24
CA LYS A 625 -9.58 -5.91 6.28
C LYS A 625 -10.51 -4.86 6.90
N HIS A 626 -11.07 -3.99 6.07
CA HIS A 626 -11.88 -2.88 6.56
C HIS A 626 -13.22 -3.37 7.13
N LEU A 627 -13.84 -4.38 6.52
CA LEU A 627 -15.05 -5.00 7.09
C LEU A 627 -14.75 -5.63 8.46
N GLY A 628 -13.62 -6.32 8.61
CA GLY A 628 -13.22 -6.93 9.89
C GLY A 628 -12.93 -5.89 10.98
N LEU A 629 -12.29 -4.77 10.64
CA LEU A 629 -12.07 -3.65 11.57
C LEU A 629 -13.39 -3.00 12.00
N ALA A 630 -14.27 -2.68 11.05
CA ALA A 630 -15.60 -2.16 11.34
C ALA A 630 -16.42 -3.13 12.22
N TYR A 631 -16.31 -4.43 11.93
CA TYR A 631 -16.97 -5.47 12.72
C TYR A 631 -16.50 -5.47 14.17
N GLN A 632 -15.20 -5.32 14.45
CA GLN A 632 -14.74 -5.30 15.84
C GLN A 632 -15.11 -4.00 16.55
N LEU A 633 -14.95 -2.84 15.89
CA LEU A 633 -15.29 -1.54 16.47
C LEU A 633 -16.75 -1.45 16.92
N ILE A 634 -17.69 -1.98 16.12
CA ILE A 634 -19.09 -2.05 16.54
C ILE A 634 -19.29 -3.07 17.66
N ASP A 635 -18.46 -4.10 17.80
CA ASP A 635 -18.60 -5.10 18.87
C ASP A 635 -18.26 -4.47 20.20
N ASP A 636 -17.17 -3.71 20.22
CA ASP A 636 -16.71 -2.93 21.34
C ASP A 636 -17.77 -1.88 21.74
N VAL A 637 -18.40 -1.20 20.78
CA VAL A 637 -19.52 -0.28 21.07
C VAL A 637 -20.69 -1.03 21.73
N LEU A 638 -21.05 -2.20 21.19
CA LEU A 638 -22.17 -2.99 21.72
C LEU A 638 -21.89 -3.55 23.13
N ASP A 639 -20.63 -3.75 23.53
CA ASP A 639 -20.29 -4.15 24.91
C ASP A 639 -20.69 -3.07 25.94
N PHE A 640 -20.67 -1.78 25.55
CA PHE A 640 -21.13 -0.67 26.38
C PHE A 640 -22.62 -0.34 26.25
N THR A 641 -23.20 -0.49 25.06
CA THR A 641 -24.59 -0.05 24.80
C THR A 641 -25.63 -1.19 24.89
N GLY A 642 -25.19 -2.45 24.88
CA GLY A 642 -26.07 -3.61 24.87
C GLY A 642 -26.69 -3.94 26.23
N THR A 643 -27.83 -4.64 26.21
CA THR A 643 -28.44 -5.18 27.44
C THR A 643 -27.88 -6.56 27.77
N SER A 644 -27.73 -6.89 29.05
CA SER A 644 -27.12 -8.14 29.54
C SER A 644 -27.76 -9.43 29.00
N ALA A 645 -29.05 -9.41 28.61
CA ALA A 645 -29.73 -10.55 28.00
C ALA A 645 -29.38 -10.78 26.52
N SER A 646 -28.94 -9.73 25.79
CA SER A 646 -28.63 -9.78 24.35
C SER A 646 -27.16 -10.12 24.05
N LEU A 647 -26.26 -9.99 25.02
CA LEU A 647 -24.82 -9.96 24.78
C LEU A 647 -24.14 -11.33 24.76
N GLY A 648 -24.77 -12.40 25.27
CA GLY A 648 -24.19 -13.75 25.33
C GLY A 648 -22.95 -13.91 26.24
N LYS A 649 -22.40 -12.79 26.74
CA LYS A 649 -21.54 -12.55 27.91
C LYS A 649 -22.16 -11.38 28.70
N GLY A 650 -21.75 -11.14 29.94
CA GLY A 650 -22.25 -9.97 30.71
C GLY A 650 -21.89 -8.65 30.00
N SER A 651 -22.76 -7.64 30.06
CA SER A 651 -22.43 -6.27 29.61
C SER A 651 -21.21 -5.74 30.32
N LEU A 652 -20.40 -4.93 29.62
CA LEU A 652 -19.14 -4.38 30.13
C LEU A 652 -18.11 -5.47 30.42
N SER A 653 -18.15 -6.56 29.67
CA SER A 653 -17.24 -7.69 29.91
C SER A 653 -15.80 -7.29 29.63
N ASP A 654 -15.54 -6.54 28.56
CA ASP A 654 -14.18 -6.23 28.14
C ASP A 654 -13.47 -5.34 29.18
N ILE A 655 -14.13 -4.26 29.61
CA ILE A 655 -13.55 -3.34 30.61
C ILE A 655 -13.36 -4.01 31.97
N ARG A 656 -14.23 -4.95 32.36
CA ARG A 656 -14.09 -5.71 33.62
C ARG A 656 -12.92 -6.69 33.61
N HIS A 657 -12.55 -7.21 32.43
CA HIS A 657 -11.34 -8.02 32.26
C HIS A 657 -10.10 -7.18 31.95
N GLY A 658 -10.21 -5.84 32.07
CA GLY A 658 -9.12 -4.91 31.82
C GLY A 658 -8.76 -4.70 30.35
N ILE A 659 -9.64 -5.11 29.43
CA ILE A 659 -9.47 -4.91 27.99
C ILE A 659 -9.95 -3.50 27.64
N ILE A 660 -9.00 -2.66 27.21
CA ILE A 660 -9.31 -1.32 26.71
C ILE A 660 -9.65 -1.37 25.23
N THR A 661 -10.77 -0.71 24.89
CA THR A 661 -11.37 -0.69 23.54
C THR A 661 -11.57 0.74 23.05
N ALA A 662 -11.88 0.90 21.76
CA ALA A 662 -11.94 2.20 21.10
C ALA A 662 -12.81 3.25 21.82
N PRO A 663 -14.01 2.94 22.38
CA PRO A 663 -14.80 3.93 23.10
C PRO A 663 -14.07 4.56 24.28
N ILE A 664 -13.31 3.77 25.06
CA ILE A 664 -12.53 4.26 26.20
C ILE A 664 -11.30 5.03 25.71
N LEU A 665 -10.61 4.56 24.66
CA LEU A 665 -9.46 5.28 24.10
C LEU A 665 -9.84 6.68 23.62
N PHE A 666 -10.98 6.82 22.94
CA PHE A 666 -11.49 8.14 22.55
C PHE A 666 -11.96 8.97 23.75
N ALA A 667 -12.42 8.34 24.83
CA ALA A 667 -12.74 9.06 26.06
C ALA A 667 -11.48 9.60 26.76
N ILE A 668 -10.35 8.87 26.72
CA ILE A 668 -9.06 9.34 27.25
C ILE A 668 -8.58 10.58 26.51
N GLU A 669 -8.77 10.66 25.19
CA GLU A 669 -8.41 11.86 24.41
C GLU A 669 -9.18 13.11 24.85
N GLU A 670 -10.43 12.96 25.30
CA GLU A 670 -11.26 14.08 25.78
C GLU A 670 -11.07 14.36 27.28
N PHE A 671 -10.72 13.32 28.06
CA PHE A 671 -10.51 13.38 29.51
C PHE A 671 -9.20 12.66 29.87
N PRO A 672 -8.04 13.32 29.76
CA PRO A 672 -6.73 12.70 30.02
C PRO A 672 -6.58 12.10 31.42
N GLU A 673 -7.33 12.59 32.41
CA GLU A 673 -7.35 12.05 33.77
C GLU A 673 -7.83 10.58 33.82
N LEU A 674 -8.58 10.13 32.79
CA LEU A 674 -9.00 8.75 32.63
C LEU A 674 -7.80 7.81 32.38
N GLU A 675 -6.70 8.32 31.82
CA GLU A 675 -5.49 7.52 31.56
C GLU A 675 -4.91 6.96 32.86
N GLU A 676 -4.90 7.74 33.94
CA GLU A 676 -4.45 7.24 35.25
C GLU A 676 -5.34 6.12 35.79
N VAL A 677 -6.65 6.19 35.53
CA VAL A 677 -7.61 5.13 35.92
C VAL A 677 -7.31 3.85 35.16
N VAL A 678 -7.14 3.96 33.84
CA VAL A 678 -6.80 2.84 32.94
C VAL A 678 -5.47 2.20 33.32
N ASN A 679 -4.47 3.01 33.69
CA ASN A 679 -3.14 2.55 34.09
C ASN A 679 -3.13 1.82 35.43
N ARG A 680 -4.01 2.18 36.37
CA ARG A 680 -4.22 1.42 37.61
C ARG A 680 -4.84 0.04 37.37
N GLY A 681 -5.51 -0.15 36.23
CA GLY A 681 -6.27 -1.36 35.92
C GLY A 681 -7.66 -1.36 36.54
N PHE A 682 -8.39 -2.47 36.37
CA PHE A 682 -9.83 -2.56 36.66
C PHE A 682 -10.19 -3.60 37.73
N ASP A 683 -9.22 -4.04 38.53
CA ASP A 683 -9.45 -4.96 39.64
C ASP A 683 -10.37 -4.36 40.72
N ASN A 684 -10.37 -3.02 40.84
CA ASN A 684 -11.24 -2.27 41.72
C ASN A 684 -12.50 -1.81 40.98
N PRO A 685 -13.72 -2.25 41.38
CA PRO A 685 -14.96 -1.86 40.71
C PRO A 685 -15.19 -0.36 40.58
N LYS A 686 -14.64 0.44 41.50
CA LYS A 686 -14.77 1.91 41.44
C LYS A 686 -14.06 2.52 40.24
N ASP A 687 -12.97 1.91 39.77
CA ASP A 687 -12.23 2.39 38.60
C ASP A 687 -13.01 2.06 37.30
N VAL A 688 -13.77 0.96 37.29
CA VAL A 688 -14.75 0.67 36.22
C VAL A 688 -15.86 1.72 36.23
N ASP A 689 -16.50 1.96 37.38
CA ASP A 689 -17.59 2.95 37.50
C ASP A 689 -17.14 4.35 37.06
N LEU A 690 -15.95 4.77 37.48
CA LEU A 690 -15.36 6.05 37.10
C LEU A 690 -15.10 6.14 35.58
N SER A 691 -14.63 5.06 34.98
CA SER A 691 -14.40 5.01 33.52
C SER A 691 -15.70 5.10 32.73
N LEU A 692 -16.78 4.49 33.24
CA LEU A 692 -18.12 4.62 32.65
C LEU A 692 -18.69 6.03 32.83
N GLU A 693 -18.41 6.69 33.95
CA GLU A 693 -18.81 8.09 34.15
C GLU A 693 -18.13 9.02 33.15
N TYR A 694 -16.82 8.86 32.93
CA TYR A 694 -16.09 9.62 31.91
C TYR A 694 -16.57 9.28 30.50
N LEU A 695 -16.80 8.00 30.20
CA LEU A 695 -17.36 7.58 28.91
C LEU A 695 -18.75 8.19 28.67
N GLY A 696 -19.59 8.30 29.70
CA GLY A 696 -20.91 8.92 29.61
C GLY A 696 -20.88 10.44 29.42
N LYS A 697 -19.77 11.11 29.79
CA LYS A 697 -19.53 12.54 29.56
C LYS A 697 -18.81 12.82 28.24
N SER A 698 -18.19 11.80 27.62
CA SER A 698 -17.41 11.92 26.39
C SER A 698 -18.21 11.56 25.14
N ARG A 699 -17.61 11.84 23.98
CA ARG A 699 -18.09 11.33 22.68
C ARG A 699 -17.42 10.02 22.28
N GLY A 700 -16.84 9.27 23.22
CA GLY A 700 -16.06 8.07 22.93
C GLY A 700 -16.84 7.01 22.13
N ILE A 701 -18.09 6.75 22.52
CA ILE A 701 -18.98 5.81 21.79
C ILE A 701 -19.27 6.31 20.37
N GLN A 702 -19.62 7.59 20.23
CA GLN A 702 -19.94 8.20 18.94
C GLN A 702 -18.72 8.15 18.00
N ARG A 703 -17.53 8.51 18.48
CA ARG A 703 -16.29 8.48 17.70
C ARG A 703 -15.90 7.07 17.27
N ALA A 704 -16.12 6.07 18.12
CA ALA A 704 -15.93 4.66 17.76
C ALA A 704 -16.91 4.20 16.65
N GLN A 705 -18.17 4.65 16.70
CA GLN A 705 -19.15 4.40 15.63
C GLN A 705 -18.77 5.11 14.32
N GLU A 706 -18.26 6.33 14.39
CA GLU A 706 -17.77 7.09 13.23
C GLU A 706 -16.58 6.39 12.57
N LEU A 707 -15.57 5.96 13.35
CA LEU A 707 -14.44 5.19 12.85
C LEU A 707 -14.87 3.85 12.23
N ALA A 708 -15.84 3.16 12.85
CA ALA A 708 -16.40 1.94 12.26
C ALA A 708 -17.04 2.21 10.90
N LYS A 709 -17.80 3.32 10.78
CA LYS A 709 -18.44 3.74 9.53
C LYS A 709 -17.42 4.11 8.45
N GLU A 710 -16.32 4.77 8.82
CA GLU A 710 -15.21 5.03 7.91
C GLU A 710 -14.65 3.73 7.32
N HIS A 711 -14.38 2.73 8.16
CA HIS A 711 -13.94 1.43 7.69
C HIS A 711 -15.01 0.70 6.85
N ALA A 712 -16.29 0.76 7.22
CA ALA A 712 -17.36 0.20 6.38
C ALA A 712 -17.41 0.85 4.99
N ASN A 713 -17.24 2.17 4.91
CA ASN A 713 -17.18 2.91 3.64
C ASN A 713 -15.96 2.51 2.81
N LEU A 714 -14.79 2.34 3.42
CA LEU A 714 -13.58 1.86 2.75
C LEU A 714 -13.77 0.44 2.20
N ALA A 715 -14.44 -0.45 2.96
CA ALA A 715 -14.79 -1.77 2.47
C ALA A 715 -15.73 -1.70 1.25
N ALA A 716 -16.80 -0.90 1.33
CA ALA A 716 -17.72 -0.72 0.20
C ALA A 716 -17.01 -0.15 -1.04
N SER A 717 -16.11 0.82 -0.85
CA SER A 717 -15.30 1.40 -1.92
C SER A 717 -14.40 0.37 -2.60
N ALA A 718 -13.84 -0.58 -1.84
CA ALA A 718 -13.02 -1.65 -2.40
C ALA A 718 -13.83 -2.57 -3.34
N ILE A 719 -15.09 -2.88 -3.00
CA ILE A 719 -15.99 -3.65 -3.87
C ILE A 719 -16.39 -2.85 -5.11
N ASN A 720 -16.71 -1.56 -4.95
CA ASN A 720 -17.09 -0.69 -6.06
C ASN A 720 -15.93 -0.44 -7.05
N SER A 721 -14.70 -0.65 -6.60
CA SER A 721 -13.49 -0.53 -7.42
C SER A 721 -13.14 -1.82 -8.20
N LEU A 722 -13.89 -2.90 -8.01
CA LEU A 722 -13.72 -4.13 -8.81
C LEU A 722 -14.07 -3.85 -10.30
N PRO A 723 -13.38 -4.49 -11.26
CA PRO A 723 -13.65 -4.31 -12.69
C PRO A 723 -15.12 -4.51 -13.04
N GLN A 724 -15.69 -3.63 -13.87
CA GLN A 724 -17.11 -3.70 -14.25
C GLN A 724 -17.45 -5.05 -14.90
N SER A 725 -18.66 -5.54 -14.61
CA SER A 725 -19.15 -6.83 -15.10
C SER A 725 -20.61 -6.72 -15.53
N ASP A 726 -20.94 -7.32 -16.66
CA ASP A 726 -22.30 -7.37 -17.19
C ASP A 726 -23.13 -8.53 -16.63
N ASP A 727 -22.51 -9.45 -15.88
CA ASP A 727 -23.17 -10.62 -15.28
C ASP A 727 -24.02 -10.21 -14.07
N ASP A 728 -25.32 -10.52 -14.13
CA ASP A 728 -26.29 -10.20 -13.08
C ASP A 728 -25.92 -10.80 -11.72
N ASN A 729 -25.43 -12.05 -11.69
CA ASN A 729 -25.06 -12.71 -10.44
C ASN A 729 -23.83 -12.06 -9.79
N VAL A 730 -22.88 -11.61 -10.62
CA VAL A 730 -21.71 -10.86 -10.17
C VAL A 730 -22.14 -9.53 -9.57
N ARG A 731 -23.00 -8.76 -10.24
CA ARG A 731 -23.52 -7.48 -9.73
C ARG A 731 -24.32 -7.66 -8.44
N MET A 732 -25.21 -8.64 -8.38
CA MET A 732 -25.98 -8.96 -7.18
C MET A 732 -25.06 -9.32 -6.00
N SER A 733 -24.03 -10.14 -6.24
CA SER A 733 -23.07 -10.52 -5.19
C SER A 733 -22.26 -9.32 -4.70
N ARG A 734 -21.87 -8.40 -5.59
CA ARG A 734 -21.18 -7.15 -5.20
C ARG A 734 -22.08 -6.22 -4.39
N GLN A 735 -23.33 -6.05 -4.81
CA GLN A 735 -24.33 -5.29 -4.04
C GLN A 735 -24.54 -5.90 -2.65
N ALA A 736 -24.59 -7.23 -2.54
CA ALA A 736 -24.70 -7.92 -1.27
C ALA A 736 -23.47 -7.72 -0.37
N LEU A 737 -22.24 -7.71 -0.92
CA LEU A 737 -21.02 -7.37 -0.17
C LEU A 737 -21.03 -5.93 0.33
N VAL A 738 -21.49 -4.97 -0.49
CA VAL A 738 -21.69 -3.58 -0.06
C VAL A 738 -22.75 -3.50 1.04
N HIS A 739 -23.89 -4.19 0.89
CA HIS A 739 -24.95 -4.23 1.89
C HIS A 739 -24.47 -4.83 3.22
N LEU A 740 -23.59 -5.84 3.20
CA LEU A 740 -22.98 -6.38 4.42
C LEU A 740 -22.21 -5.32 5.22
N THR A 741 -21.59 -4.32 4.58
CA THR A 741 -20.93 -3.22 5.29
C THR A 741 -21.93 -2.42 6.13
N GLN A 742 -23.13 -2.18 5.59
CA GLN A 742 -24.19 -1.48 6.30
C GLN A 742 -24.77 -2.34 7.42
N ILE A 743 -25.00 -3.64 7.17
CA ILE A 743 -25.46 -4.60 8.19
C ILE A 743 -24.50 -4.61 9.37
N VAL A 744 -23.18 -4.56 9.15
CA VAL A 744 -22.19 -4.50 10.23
C VAL A 744 -22.36 -3.24 11.10
N ILE A 745 -22.61 -2.08 10.48
CA ILE A 745 -22.78 -0.81 11.22
C ILE A 745 -24.12 -0.76 11.98
N THR A 746 -25.19 -1.27 11.40
CA THR A 746 -26.53 -1.21 12.01
C THR A 746 -26.89 -2.42 12.86
N ARG A 747 -25.95 -3.36 13.05
CA ARG A 747 -26.26 -4.58 13.78
C ARG A 747 -26.62 -4.26 15.24
N SER A 748 -27.68 -4.91 15.69
CA SER A 748 -27.95 -5.14 17.11
C SER A 748 -27.56 -6.58 17.43
N LYS A 749 -27.11 -6.85 18.67
CA LYS A 749 -26.72 -8.21 19.08
C LYS A 749 -27.92 -9.13 19.17
#